data_AF-A0A1V4ML31-F1
#
_entry.id   AF-A0A1V4ML31-F1
#
_cell.length_a   1.000
_cell.length_b   1.000
_cell.length_c   1.000
_cell.angle_alpha   90.00
_cell.angle_beta   90.00
_cell.angle_gamma   90.00
#
_symmetry.space_group_name_H-M   'P 1'
#
loop_
_entity.id
_entity.type
_entity.pdbx_description
1 polymer ?
#
loop_
_entity_poly.entity_id
_entity_poly.type
_entity_poly.pdbx_seq_one_letter_code
_entity_poly.pdbx_strand_id
1 'polypeptide(L)'
;MKFIADFHVHSHFSRSTAKNLNLENLYIAARLKGITVIGTGDFTHPGWFSEIKEKLIPAEPGLFKLKEKIATLCDQRVPLSCRGNVRFILVSEISNIYKKRKKVRKNHNLVFLPNLDLVENFNLKLDKIGNIKSDGRPILGLDAKDLLEILLETSENGFLIPAHIWTPWFSLLGSKSGFDSIEECFEDLSSYIFAVETGLSSDPAMNWRVSFLDGRTLISNSDAHSPLKLGREANIFNTDLSYLSIKKTIKNGDPESFVGTYEFYPAEGKYHIDGHRKCNVSFWPEQTRKCDGKCPVCGKPLTLGVLYRVEELSDRLEGEKPEKALPFFNIIPLTEILSDVLEVGSGSKKVMRNYMTLIDKLGPEFEILNTRKKEEIHSAGIPLLGEAIIKMRQNKIVLLPGYDGEYGKIKIFDLQERKKLLGQKELFFITPPESDETKNTKQKKLKKQTYHTTGIGKILEKKDIYSNQLRKKSHVKIGRFELNKEQRRAVEYEKGPMIIVAGPGTGKTRTLTHRIARLVTEKKVLPKNILAVAFTNKAAQEMRDRLKYLVKNSKQLPFVGTFHGLCLTLLNHHNENGCVIIDEDDRKTIILDVIKHMEKNGHAVAVKPKTLLDWIASTKQLLTPPEECADGIAGSQKQIFLGVLKCYQNLLSIQGLCDYEDLIYNTVRLFEKEKDVIKTYRERYKYVFVDEYQDLNHGQYRLVKTLVPPGTKNRNICVIGDPDQLIYGFRGSDIKYFNNFIKDYPDAEVFRLIQNYRSTRTILDASYQVISAREKNPHRSRIYSTINGDKTIHVIEAASAKGEAVAVGKIIEKLMGGMGFYFMDFGRDCDRHQIPNKSFSDFAVLYRTDVQNKIFSEVFDAAGIPYQIVNRTNMFDTKNIKELISLLKTIEGLGCFADFERSINLINKPISKKIMEIFKNWSYKNRFILSKAIDSARKLPITGMDRGRQLKFNDFLGDLLEIKKKITGLDVEKKLVFLAENTRFEESINSNPKTKSVLKRLIDISKTFDFNTSAFVANIALNTDTDSYERDAEKVSLMTMHAAKGLEFPIVFLAGCENGYLPFRGLGLETTDVDEERRLFYVSMTRAQERLYLTFAKKRKIYGKTEDRTLSEFVGEIENHLKMQEKSISSKERKNGPAQLKLFNFP
;
A
#
# COMPACT_ATOMS: atom_id res chain seq x y z
N MET A 1 -3.32 43.24 -17.43
CA MET A 1 -4.37 42.88 -18.42
C MET A 1 -5.47 42.11 -17.70
N LYS A 2 -6.74 42.40 -17.92
CA LYS A 2 -7.85 41.65 -17.29
C LYS A 2 -8.16 40.36 -18.06
N PHE A 3 -8.20 39.21 -17.38
CA PHE A 3 -8.51 37.91 -18.00
C PHE A 3 -9.16 36.93 -17.01
N ILE A 4 -9.81 35.89 -17.55
CA ILE A 4 -10.46 34.82 -16.78
C ILE A 4 -9.61 33.55 -16.85
N ALA A 5 -9.45 32.86 -15.73
CA ALA A 5 -8.70 31.61 -15.65
C ALA A 5 -9.45 30.50 -14.90
N ASP A 6 -9.36 29.27 -15.41
CA ASP A 6 -9.92 28.06 -14.80
C ASP A 6 -8.88 26.94 -14.81
N PHE A 7 -8.33 26.62 -13.64
CA PHE A 7 -7.17 25.75 -13.52
C PHE A 7 -7.53 24.28 -13.28
N HIS A 8 -8.67 23.98 -12.66
CA HIS A 8 -9.01 22.61 -12.28
C HIS A 8 -9.79 21.92 -13.40
N VAL A 9 -9.06 21.19 -14.22
CA VAL A 9 -9.58 20.46 -15.39
C VAL A 9 -8.99 19.06 -15.39
N HIS A 10 -9.75 18.07 -15.86
CA HIS A 10 -9.25 16.72 -16.11
C HIS A 10 -9.02 16.44 -17.61
N SER A 11 -8.49 15.26 -17.90
CA SER A 11 -8.28 14.71 -19.24
C SER A 11 -9.18 13.51 -19.51
N HIS A 12 -9.22 13.07 -20.76
CA HIS A 12 -9.89 11.83 -21.16
C HIS A 12 -9.21 10.55 -20.61
N PHE A 13 -8.02 10.66 -19.98
CA PHE A 13 -7.35 9.57 -19.26
C PHE A 13 -7.79 9.45 -17.80
N SER A 14 -8.47 10.46 -17.24
CA SER A 14 -9.07 10.37 -15.91
C SER A 14 -10.33 9.52 -15.89
N ARG A 15 -10.58 8.82 -14.77
CA ARG A 15 -11.85 8.10 -14.59
C ARG A 15 -13.04 9.07 -14.62
N SER A 16 -14.15 8.59 -15.22
CA SER A 16 -15.45 9.28 -15.21
C SER A 16 -15.48 10.65 -15.89
N THR A 17 -14.54 10.90 -16.81
CA THR A 17 -14.55 12.08 -17.68
C THR A 17 -15.16 11.77 -19.05
N ALA A 18 -15.54 12.82 -19.78
CA ALA A 18 -16.01 12.67 -21.15
C ALA A 18 -14.85 12.29 -22.08
N LYS A 19 -15.08 11.34 -23.00
CA LYS A 19 -14.06 10.91 -23.99
C LYS A 19 -13.51 12.05 -24.86
N ASN A 20 -14.29 13.11 -25.03
CA ASN A 20 -13.91 14.29 -25.81
C ASN A 20 -13.23 15.38 -24.96
N LEU A 21 -12.87 15.10 -23.70
CA LEU A 21 -12.12 16.01 -22.84
C LEU A 21 -10.63 16.00 -23.24
N ASN A 22 -10.34 16.57 -24.40
CA ASN A 22 -9.01 16.74 -24.97
C ASN A 22 -8.67 18.23 -25.18
N LEU A 23 -7.42 18.54 -25.52
CA LEU A 23 -6.92 19.92 -25.62
C LEU A 23 -7.70 20.74 -26.65
N GLU A 24 -8.11 20.13 -27.74
CA GLU A 24 -8.86 20.75 -28.83
C GLU A 24 -10.27 21.19 -28.38
N ASN A 25 -11.01 20.30 -27.72
CA ASN A 25 -12.35 20.66 -27.24
C ASN A 25 -12.30 21.56 -26.00
N LEU A 26 -11.24 21.48 -25.19
CA LEU A 26 -10.98 22.44 -24.12
C LEU A 26 -10.70 23.84 -24.67
N TYR A 27 -9.89 23.95 -25.73
CA TYR A 27 -9.65 25.21 -26.43
C TYR A 27 -10.95 25.81 -26.98
N ILE A 28 -11.78 25.00 -27.65
CA ILE A 28 -13.07 25.44 -28.18
C ILE A 28 -13.99 25.91 -27.04
N ALA A 29 -14.09 25.13 -25.97
CA ALA A 29 -14.91 25.49 -24.82
C ALA A 29 -14.42 26.81 -24.18
N ALA A 30 -13.12 26.98 -23.98
CA ALA A 30 -12.55 28.21 -23.44
C ALA A 30 -12.91 29.43 -24.30
N ARG A 31 -12.86 29.31 -25.64
CA ARG A 31 -13.26 30.38 -26.57
C ARG A 31 -14.75 30.73 -26.46
N LEU A 32 -15.63 29.72 -26.46
CA LEU A 32 -17.08 29.93 -26.33
C LEU A 32 -17.45 30.54 -24.97
N LYS A 33 -16.73 30.15 -23.92
CA LYS A 33 -16.93 30.70 -22.58
C LYS A 33 -16.35 32.11 -22.43
N GLY A 34 -15.23 32.41 -23.06
CA GLY A 34 -14.46 33.64 -22.85
C GLY A 34 -13.37 33.50 -21.79
N ILE A 35 -12.83 32.28 -21.62
CA ILE A 35 -11.74 31.98 -20.67
C ILE A 35 -10.41 32.08 -21.40
N THR A 36 -9.47 32.83 -20.84
CA THR A 36 -8.17 33.10 -21.45
C THR A 36 -7.12 32.09 -21.03
N VAL A 37 -7.11 31.65 -19.77
CA VAL A 37 -6.14 30.68 -19.25
C VAL A 37 -6.86 29.45 -18.71
N ILE A 38 -6.47 28.27 -19.17
CA ILE A 38 -7.03 27.01 -18.69
C ILE A 38 -5.95 26.03 -18.25
N GLY A 39 -6.25 25.20 -17.26
CA GLY A 39 -5.40 24.08 -16.88
C GLY A 39 -5.29 23.04 -17.99
N THR A 40 -4.11 22.42 -18.15
CA THR A 40 -3.98 21.22 -19.00
C THR A 40 -4.68 19.99 -18.40
N GLY A 41 -4.74 19.92 -17.07
CA GLY A 41 -5.15 18.74 -16.33
C GLY A 41 -4.14 17.59 -16.44
N ASP A 42 -4.14 16.70 -15.45
CA ASP A 42 -3.61 15.33 -15.48
C ASP A 42 -2.21 15.11 -16.12
N PHE A 43 -1.29 16.10 -16.08
CA PHE A 43 0.00 16.00 -16.76
C PHE A 43 0.87 14.84 -16.23
N THR A 44 0.51 14.23 -15.11
CA THR A 44 1.20 13.07 -14.54
C THR A 44 1.01 11.80 -15.38
N HIS A 45 -0.09 11.68 -16.13
CA HIS A 45 -0.35 10.49 -16.94
C HIS A 45 0.53 10.48 -18.19
N PRO A 46 1.39 9.46 -18.43
CA PRO A 46 2.37 9.51 -19.53
C PRO A 46 1.72 9.64 -20.92
N GLY A 47 0.58 8.99 -21.14
CA GLY A 47 -0.16 9.09 -22.40
C GLY A 47 -0.71 10.50 -22.64
N TRP A 48 -1.16 11.18 -21.58
CA TRP A 48 -1.67 12.55 -21.67
C TRP A 48 -0.54 13.54 -21.82
N PHE A 49 0.54 13.35 -21.07
CA PHE A 49 1.75 14.16 -21.18
C PHE A 49 2.37 14.09 -22.58
N SER A 50 2.32 12.93 -23.24
CA SER A 50 2.70 12.81 -24.65
C SER A 50 1.83 13.67 -25.56
N GLU A 51 0.50 13.68 -25.37
CA GLU A 51 -0.40 14.56 -26.14
C GLU A 51 -0.13 16.04 -25.87
N ILE A 52 0.16 16.42 -24.62
CA ILE A 52 0.56 17.78 -24.25
C ILE A 52 1.83 18.17 -25.02
N LYS A 53 2.88 17.35 -25.00
CA LYS A 53 4.14 17.59 -25.73
C LYS A 53 3.93 17.65 -27.25
N GLU A 54 3.03 16.84 -27.77
CA GLU A 54 2.74 16.79 -29.20
C GLU A 54 1.93 17.99 -29.68
N LYS A 55 0.94 18.46 -28.92
CA LYS A 55 -0.06 19.42 -29.39
C LYS A 55 0.18 20.85 -28.93
N LEU A 56 0.92 21.05 -27.83
CA LEU A 56 1.20 22.37 -27.28
C LEU A 56 2.58 22.89 -27.67
N ILE A 57 2.70 24.20 -27.76
CA ILE A 57 3.96 24.94 -27.93
C ILE A 57 3.99 26.12 -26.94
N PRO A 58 5.17 26.58 -26.48
CA PRO A 58 5.29 27.78 -25.65
C PRO A 58 4.67 29.01 -26.32
N ALA A 59 4.03 29.89 -25.53
CA ALA A 59 3.42 31.12 -26.00
C ALA A 59 4.00 32.34 -25.24
N GLU A 60 3.65 32.47 -23.96
CA GLU A 60 4.23 33.44 -23.02
C GLU A 60 5.06 32.69 -21.95
N PRO A 61 5.90 33.37 -21.14
CA PRO A 61 6.72 32.71 -20.13
C PRO A 61 5.91 31.79 -19.19
N GLY A 62 6.12 30.49 -19.33
CA GLY A 62 5.45 29.43 -18.57
C GLY A 62 4.01 29.11 -18.98
N LEU A 63 3.54 29.64 -20.12
CA LEU A 63 2.22 29.37 -20.69
C LEU A 63 2.34 28.78 -22.10
N PHE A 64 1.34 28.01 -22.50
CA PHE A 64 1.36 27.24 -23.74
C PHE A 64 0.14 27.54 -24.61
N LYS A 65 0.26 27.33 -25.93
CA LYS A 65 -0.87 27.40 -26.88
C LYS A 65 -0.90 26.15 -27.75
N LEU A 66 -2.07 25.85 -28.32
CA LEU A 66 -2.16 24.82 -29.37
C LEU A 66 -1.28 25.20 -30.56
N LYS A 67 -0.68 24.20 -31.20
CA LYS A 67 0.00 24.37 -32.50
C LYS A 67 -0.96 25.00 -33.52
N GLU A 68 -0.45 25.94 -34.32
CA GLU A 68 -1.26 26.76 -35.25
C GLU A 68 -2.16 25.93 -36.17
N LYS A 69 -1.67 24.79 -36.69
CA LYS A 69 -2.46 23.88 -37.54
C LYS A 69 -3.71 23.33 -36.81
N ILE A 70 -3.56 22.97 -35.53
CA ILE A 70 -4.65 22.42 -34.71
C ILE A 70 -5.60 23.54 -34.29
N ALA A 71 -5.06 24.69 -33.88
CA ALA A 71 -5.84 25.86 -33.49
C ALA A 71 -6.73 26.35 -34.64
N THR A 72 -6.19 26.43 -35.86
CA THR A 72 -6.95 26.84 -37.07
C THR A 72 -8.13 25.92 -37.35
N LEU A 73 -7.97 24.60 -37.19
CA LEU A 73 -9.07 23.63 -37.34
C LEU A 73 -10.13 23.79 -36.24
N CYS A 74 -9.70 24.10 -35.01
CA CYS A 74 -10.62 24.37 -33.90
C CYS A 74 -11.41 25.66 -34.13
N ASP A 75 -10.77 26.70 -34.67
CA ASP A 75 -11.38 28.00 -34.93
C ASP A 75 -12.50 27.96 -35.99
N GLN A 76 -12.48 26.97 -36.88
CA GLN A 76 -13.60 26.73 -37.81
C GLN A 76 -14.90 26.34 -37.08
N ARG A 77 -14.81 25.84 -35.84
CA ARG A 77 -15.94 25.44 -34.99
C ARG A 77 -16.35 26.53 -33.98
N VAL A 78 -15.66 27.67 -33.97
CA VAL A 78 -15.87 28.78 -33.03
C VAL A 78 -16.38 30.01 -33.78
N PRO A 79 -17.52 30.61 -33.37
CA PRO A 79 -18.02 31.87 -33.92
C PRO A 79 -16.96 32.99 -33.90
N LEU A 80 -16.96 33.85 -34.92
CA LEU A 80 -16.02 34.98 -35.02
C LEU A 80 -16.08 35.90 -33.78
N SER A 81 -17.27 36.12 -33.24
CA SER A 81 -17.53 36.92 -32.03
C SER A 81 -16.85 36.38 -30.76
N CYS A 82 -16.43 35.10 -30.77
CA CYS A 82 -15.83 34.43 -29.62
C CYS A 82 -14.34 34.13 -29.79
N ARG A 83 -13.74 34.65 -30.87
CA ARG A 83 -12.33 34.38 -31.15
C ARG A 83 -11.41 35.27 -30.29
N GLY A 84 -11.00 34.77 -29.11
CA GLY A 84 -10.00 35.41 -28.23
C GLY A 84 -8.86 34.49 -27.74
N ASN A 85 -7.70 35.03 -27.36
CA ASN A 85 -6.54 34.21 -26.99
C ASN A 85 -6.85 33.17 -25.89
N VAL A 86 -6.41 31.92 -26.09
CA VAL A 86 -6.44 30.85 -25.08
C VAL A 86 -5.02 30.38 -24.82
N ARG A 87 -4.68 30.22 -23.54
CA ARG A 87 -3.43 29.69 -23.04
C ARG A 87 -3.67 28.53 -22.09
N PHE A 88 -2.74 27.59 -22.09
CA PHE A 88 -2.70 26.45 -21.20
C PHE A 88 -1.62 26.66 -20.15
N ILE A 89 -1.97 26.38 -18.89
CA ILE A 89 -1.04 26.29 -17.77
C ILE A 89 -0.92 24.83 -17.32
N LEU A 90 0.30 24.37 -17.05
CA LEU A 90 0.53 22.98 -16.67
C LEU A 90 0.09 22.77 -15.22
N VAL A 91 -0.98 22.00 -15.06
CA VAL A 91 -1.57 21.65 -13.77
C VAL A 91 -2.05 20.20 -13.77
N SER A 92 -1.94 19.53 -12.62
CA SER A 92 -2.43 18.17 -12.41
C SER A 92 -3.03 18.04 -11.01
N GLU A 93 -4.17 17.36 -10.89
CA GLU A 93 -4.71 16.93 -9.60
C GLU A 93 -4.06 15.61 -9.19
N ILE A 94 -3.63 15.50 -7.94
CA ILE A 94 -3.08 14.27 -7.34
C ILE A 94 -3.93 13.91 -6.12
N SER A 95 -4.34 12.64 -6.04
CA SER A 95 -5.09 12.11 -4.90
C SER A 95 -4.15 11.44 -3.91
N ASN A 96 -4.05 11.96 -2.69
CA ASN A 96 -3.21 11.42 -1.64
C ASN A 96 -4.06 10.63 -0.64
N ILE A 97 -3.72 9.36 -0.39
CA ILE A 97 -4.38 8.51 0.61
C ILE A 97 -3.32 7.91 1.54
N TYR A 98 -3.31 8.36 2.79
CA TYR A 98 -2.24 8.00 3.72
C TYR A 98 -2.69 8.05 5.18
N LYS A 99 -1.90 7.48 6.10
CA LYS A 99 -2.15 7.58 7.54
C LYS A 99 -1.32 8.69 8.15
N LYS A 100 -1.98 9.62 8.84
CA LYS A 100 -1.33 10.65 9.66
C LYS A 100 -2.03 10.75 11.01
N ARG A 101 -1.25 10.78 12.09
CA ARG A 101 -1.77 10.80 13.48
C ARG A 101 -2.82 9.71 13.76
N LYS A 102 -2.59 8.49 13.23
CA LYS A 102 -3.48 7.30 13.35
C LYS A 102 -4.87 7.43 12.69
N LYS A 103 -5.10 8.46 11.87
CA LYS A 103 -6.30 8.60 11.03
C LYS A 103 -5.93 8.43 9.57
N VAL A 104 -6.81 7.84 8.78
CA VAL A 104 -6.66 7.82 7.32
C VAL A 104 -7.06 9.18 6.78
N ARG A 105 -6.15 9.81 6.06
CA ARG A 105 -6.29 11.10 5.42
C ARG A 105 -6.44 10.90 3.91
N LYS A 106 -7.35 11.66 3.33
CA LYS A 106 -7.65 11.65 1.90
C LYS A 106 -7.88 13.08 1.48
N ASN A 107 -6.98 13.62 0.67
CA ASN A 107 -7.07 14.96 0.13
C ASN A 107 -6.58 14.95 -1.31
N HIS A 108 -7.05 15.94 -2.07
CA HIS A 108 -6.58 16.18 -3.42
C HIS A 108 -5.82 17.49 -3.46
N ASN A 109 -4.79 17.53 -4.30
CA ASN A 109 -3.90 18.68 -4.41
C ASN A 109 -3.65 18.98 -5.89
N LEU A 110 -3.80 20.24 -6.28
CA LEU A 110 -3.39 20.75 -7.59
C LEU A 110 -1.91 21.11 -7.55
N VAL A 111 -1.13 20.56 -8.47
CA VAL A 111 0.30 20.85 -8.63
C VAL A 111 0.51 21.65 -9.90
N PHE A 112 1.21 22.78 -9.79
CA PHE A 112 1.54 23.67 -10.89
C PHE A 112 3.05 23.66 -11.17
N LEU A 113 3.41 23.57 -12.46
CA LEU A 113 4.80 23.60 -12.92
C LEU A 113 4.95 24.53 -14.12
N PRO A 114 6.08 25.26 -14.25
CA PRO A 114 6.21 26.28 -15.28
C PRO A 114 6.62 25.74 -16.66
N ASN A 115 7.17 24.53 -16.76
CA ASN A 115 7.63 23.98 -18.03
C ASN A 115 7.59 22.44 -18.07
N LEU A 116 7.73 21.89 -19.28
CA LEU A 116 7.59 20.46 -19.56
C LEU A 116 8.75 19.63 -18.99
N ASP A 117 9.98 20.15 -18.94
CA ASP A 117 11.14 19.43 -18.41
C ASP A 117 11.00 19.18 -16.91
N LEU A 118 10.48 20.16 -16.18
CA LEU A 118 10.16 20.03 -14.75
C LEU A 118 9.01 19.05 -14.52
N VAL A 119 7.99 19.04 -15.39
CA VAL A 119 6.92 18.04 -15.34
C VAL A 119 7.48 16.64 -15.55
N GLU A 120 8.39 16.45 -16.50
CA GLU A 120 9.01 15.16 -16.75
C GLU A 120 9.82 14.67 -15.54
N ASN A 121 10.63 15.55 -14.94
CA ASN A 121 11.37 15.25 -13.71
C ASN A 121 10.46 14.94 -12.52
N PHE A 122 9.38 15.70 -12.36
CA PHE A 122 8.39 15.48 -11.31
C PHE A 122 7.69 14.11 -11.48
N ASN A 123 7.26 13.80 -12.71
CA ASN A 123 6.64 12.52 -13.04
C ASN A 123 7.61 11.34 -12.80
N LEU A 124 8.90 11.49 -13.12
CA LEU A 124 9.92 10.49 -12.85
C LEU A 124 10.13 10.24 -11.34
N LYS A 125 9.97 11.26 -10.49
CA LYS A 125 9.99 11.08 -9.03
C LYS A 125 8.72 10.37 -8.56
N LEU A 126 7.54 10.76 -9.05
CA LEU A 126 6.26 10.15 -8.65
C LEU A 126 6.10 8.69 -9.10
N ASP A 127 6.55 8.34 -10.31
CA ASP A 127 6.49 6.96 -10.84
C ASP A 127 7.30 5.96 -10.00
N LYS A 128 8.31 6.44 -9.25
CA LYS A 128 9.09 5.62 -8.29
C LYS A 128 8.31 5.33 -7.00
N ILE A 129 7.33 6.17 -6.67
CA ILE A 129 6.57 6.09 -5.41
C ILE A 129 5.29 5.28 -5.63
N GLY A 130 4.52 5.62 -6.66
CA GLY A 130 3.23 5.01 -6.97
C GLY A 130 2.88 5.05 -8.45
N ASN A 131 1.73 4.48 -8.78
CA ASN A 131 1.30 4.29 -10.16
C ASN A 131 0.66 5.57 -10.71
N ILE A 132 1.35 6.22 -11.66
CA ILE A 132 0.85 7.40 -12.39
C ILE A 132 0.29 7.07 -13.79
N LYS A 133 0.23 5.79 -14.15
CA LYS A 133 -0.03 5.30 -15.52
C LYS A 133 -1.45 4.78 -15.73
N SER A 134 -2.21 4.57 -14.67
CA SER A 134 -3.53 3.91 -14.70
C SER A 134 -4.71 4.88 -14.74
N ASP A 135 -4.49 6.12 -14.31
CA ASP A 135 -5.52 7.17 -14.21
C ASP A 135 -4.87 8.54 -14.45
N GLY A 136 -5.60 9.45 -15.09
CA GLY A 136 -5.21 10.86 -15.24
C GLY A 136 -4.98 11.55 -13.89
N ARG A 137 -5.79 11.20 -12.89
CA ARG A 137 -5.60 11.58 -11.49
C ARG A 137 -4.96 10.42 -10.72
N PRO A 138 -3.64 10.41 -10.53
CA PRO A 138 -2.98 9.33 -9.83
C PRO A 138 -3.39 9.31 -8.36
N ILE A 139 -3.54 8.09 -7.82
CA ILE A 139 -3.80 7.86 -6.40
C ILE A 139 -2.52 7.34 -5.77
N LEU A 140 -1.94 8.16 -4.89
CA LEU A 140 -0.65 7.90 -4.28
C LEU A 140 -0.80 7.66 -2.78
N GLY A 141 -0.16 6.60 -2.29
CA GLY A 141 0.03 6.32 -0.87
C GLY A 141 1.09 7.21 -0.24
N LEU A 142 0.98 8.53 -0.43
CA LEU A 142 2.00 9.53 -0.12
C LEU A 142 1.38 10.65 0.73
N ASP A 143 2.07 11.12 1.77
CA ASP A 143 1.64 12.29 2.55
C ASP A 143 1.61 13.54 1.63
N ALA A 144 0.58 14.38 1.78
CA ALA A 144 0.49 15.63 1.04
C ALA A 144 1.67 16.57 1.33
N LYS A 145 2.25 16.51 2.55
CA LYS A 145 3.49 17.20 2.90
C LYS A 145 4.66 16.72 2.03
N ASP A 146 4.85 15.41 1.92
CA ASP A 146 5.93 14.82 1.12
C ASP A 146 5.75 15.14 -0.38
N LEU A 147 4.49 15.19 -0.85
CA LEU A 147 4.19 15.65 -2.21
C LEU A 147 4.65 17.09 -2.45
N LEU A 148 4.40 17.99 -1.48
CA LEU A 148 4.86 19.37 -1.53
C LEU A 148 6.39 19.46 -1.48
N GLU A 149 7.05 18.66 -0.63
CA GLU A 149 8.51 18.60 -0.57
C GLU A 149 9.12 18.18 -1.91
N ILE A 150 8.61 17.09 -2.51
CA ILE A 150 9.02 16.62 -3.83
C ILE A 150 8.84 17.71 -4.90
N LEU A 151 7.74 18.46 -4.84
CA LEU A 151 7.49 19.57 -5.74
C LEU A 151 8.52 20.69 -5.57
N LEU A 152 8.77 21.13 -4.34
CA LEU A 152 9.70 22.22 -4.02
C LEU A 152 11.15 21.85 -4.37
N GLU A 153 11.56 20.59 -4.16
CA GLU A 153 12.85 20.07 -4.62
C GLU A 153 12.96 20.03 -6.15
N THR A 154 11.83 19.86 -6.85
CA THR A 154 11.82 19.76 -8.31
C THR A 154 11.82 21.16 -8.93
N SER A 155 11.10 22.11 -8.34
CA SER A 155 11.01 23.47 -8.86
C SER A 155 10.79 24.50 -7.75
N GLU A 156 11.69 25.48 -7.67
CA GLU A 156 11.53 26.68 -6.84
C GLU A 156 10.29 27.50 -7.23
N ASN A 157 9.90 27.42 -8.50
CA ASN A 157 8.75 28.13 -9.05
C ASN A 157 7.47 27.27 -9.07
N GLY A 158 7.55 25.97 -8.78
CA GLY A 158 6.38 25.13 -8.55
C GLY A 158 5.55 25.62 -7.36
N PHE A 159 4.27 25.30 -7.35
CA PHE A 159 3.41 25.52 -6.19
C PHE A 159 2.24 24.52 -6.16
N LEU A 160 1.71 24.30 -4.95
CA LEU A 160 0.64 23.36 -4.68
C LEU A 160 -0.54 24.10 -4.06
N ILE A 161 -1.74 23.78 -4.50
CA ILE A 161 -2.99 24.28 -3.94
C ILE A 161 -3.87 23.10 -3.54
N PRO A 162 -4.27 22.98 -2.26
CA PRO A 162 -5.26 22.00 -1.85
C PRO A 162 -6.58 22.20 -2.59
N ALA A 163 -7.07 21.14 -3.21
CA ALA A 163 -8.25 21.15 -4.08
C ALA A 163 -9.54 20.93 -3.27
N HIS A 164 -10.64 21.58 -3.69
CA HIS A 164 -12.02 21.45 -3.16
C HIS A 164 -12.08 21.12 -1.66
N ILE A 165 -11.51 22.01 -0.84
CA ILE A 165 -11.06 21.74 0.54
C ILE A 165 -12.14 21.28 1.52
N TRP A 166 -13.43 21.32 1.18
CA TRP A 166 -14.52 20.99 2.09
C TRP A 166 -15.24 19.67 1.84
N THR A 167 -15.07 19.04 0.67
CA THR A 167 -15.88 17.86 0.34
C THR A 167 -15.70 16.77 1.40
N PRO A 168 -16.76 16.07 1.87
CA PRO A 168 -16.65 15.28 3.10
C PRO A 168 -15.55 14.20 3.11
N TRP A 169 -15.16 13.71 1.93
CA TRP A 169 -14.44 12.44 1.75
C TRP A 169 -13.01 12.55 1.21
N PHE A 170 -12.72 13.56 0.40
CA PHE A 170 -11.49 13.69 -0.38
C PHE A 170 -11.00 15.13 -0.37
N SER A 171 -10.92 15.73 0.81
CA SER A 171 -10.51 17.12 0.93
C SER A 171 -9.70 17.38 2.19
N LEU A 172 -9.04 18.52 2.20
CA LEU A 172 -8.18 18.95 3.30
C LEU A 172 -8.96 19.15 4.61
N LEU A 173 -10.16 19.73 4.56
CA LEU A 173 -10.98 20.12 5.72
C LEU A 173 -12.32 19.36 5.81
N GLY A 174 -12.54 18.34 4.98
CA GLY A 174 -13.78 17.56 4.94
C GLY A 174 -14.13 16.87 6.26
N SER A 175 -15.44 16.70 6.50
CA SER A 175 -15.99 16.19 7.77
C SER A 175 -15.63 14.74 8.11
N LYS A 176 -15.09 13.95 7.17
CA LYS A 176 -14.74 12.52 7.39
C LYS A 176 -13.23 12.27 7.40
N SER A 177 -12.51 12.69 6.37
CA SER A 177 -11.07 12.43 6.20
C SER A 177 -10.18 13.65 6.50
N GLY A 178 -10.77 14.85 6.55
CA GLY A 178 -10.06 16.12 6.63
C GLY A 178 -9.45 16.43 7.99
N PHE A 179 -8.50 17.35 7.97
CA PHE A 179 -7.87 17.99 9.11
C PHE A 179 -8.73 19.14 9.65
N ASP A 180 -8.37 19.62 10.84
CA ASP A 180 -9.00 20.80 11.44
C ASP A 180 -8.23 22.08 11.11
N SER A 181 -7.02 21.98 10.54
CA SER A 181 -6.24 23.12 10.02
C SER A 181 -5.25 22.69 8.93
N ILE A 182 -4.68 23.67 8.21
CA ILE A 182 -3.70 23.44 7.14
C ILE A 182 -2.33 23.01 7.73
N GLU A 183 -1.99 23.56 8.88
CA GLU A 183 -0.77 23.29 9.65
C GLU A 183 -0.72 21.84 10.12
N GLU A 184 -1.87 21.22 10.42
CA GLU A 184 -1.89 19.78 10.74
C GLU A 184 -1.51 18.89 9.55
N CYS A 185 -1.79 19.34 8.33
CA CYS A 185 -1.53 18.60 7.11
C CYS A 185 -0.08 18.80 6.65
N PHE A 186 0.35 20.05 6.49
CA PHE A 186 1.64 20.42 5.89
C PHE A 186 2.75 20.73 6.89
N GLU A 187 2.44 20.84 8.18
CA GLU A 187 3.41 21.07 9.26
C GLU A 187 4.29 22.30 8.98
N ASP A 188 5.62 22.13 9.01
CA ASP A 188 6.62 23.16 8.73
C ASP A 188 6.56 23.71 7.30
N LEU A 189 5.92 23.01 6.36
CA LEU A 189 5.71 23.48 4.99
C LEU A 189 4.39 24.24 4.78
N SER A 190 3.60 24.46 5.84
CA SER A 190 2.30 25.14 5.76
C SER A 190 2.39 26.57 5.20
N SER A 191 3.52 27.27 5.38
CA SER A 191 3.76 28.62 4.84
C SER A 191 3.87 28.67 3.32
N TYR A 192 4.09 27.52 2.66
CA TYR A 192 4.09 27.41 1.20
C TYR A 192 2.67 27.28 0.61
N ILE A 193 1.66 27.02 1.45
CA ILE A 193 0.25 26.97 1.07
C ILE A 193 -0.37 28.37 1.21
N PHE A 194 -0.22 29.17 0.15
CA PHE A 194 -0.71 30.55 0.08
C PHE A 194 -2.10 30.68 -0.57
N ALA A 195 -2.67 29.59 -1.07
CA ALA A 195 -4.01 29.58 -1.66
C ALA A 195 -4.70 28.22 -1.47
N VAL A 196 -6.03 28.24 -1.53
CA VAL A 196 -6.88 27.06 -1.42
C VAL A 196 -8.03 27.14 -2.43
N GLU A 197 -8.41 26.00 -2.99
CA GLU A 197 -9.58 25.90 -3.86
C GLU A 197 -10.82 25.51 -3.05
N THR A 198 -11.85 26.35 -3.09
CA THR A 198 -13.09 26.18 -2.32
C THR A 198 -13.92 25.00 -2.81
N GLY A 199 -14.07 24.87 -4.13
CA GLY A 199 -14.85 23.85 -4.81
C GLY A 199 -16.37 24.08 -4.76
N LEU A 200 -17.08 23.34 -5.63
CA LEU A 200 -18.49 23.54 -6.03
C LEU A 200 -19.57 23.44 -4.94
N SER A 201 -19.22 23.34 -3.66
CA SER A 201 -20.19 23.23 -2.54
C SER A 201 -19.93 24.26 -1.44
N SER A 202 -18.98 25.18 -1.64
CA SER A 202 -18.71 26.33 -0.79
C SER A 202 -18.34 27.54 -1.62
N ASP A 203 -18.63 28.73 -1.11
CA ASP A 203 -18.23 30.00 -1.73
C ASP A 203 -17.30 30.79 -0.79
N PRO A 204 -16.74 31.93 -1.23
CA PRO A 204 -15.90 32.77 -0.39
C PRO A 204 -16.60 33.26 0.89
N ALA A 205 -17.90 33.55 0.85
CA ALA A 205 -18.65 34.00 2.02
C ALA A 205 -18.71 32.96 3.14
N MET A 206 -18.87 31.68 2.80
CA MET A 206 -18.76 30.57 3.74
C MET A 206 -17.35 30.48 4.34
N ASN A 207 -16.32 30.63 3.51
CA ASN A 207 -14.92 30.49 3.91
C ASN A 207 -14.39 31.66 4.75
N TRP A 208 -14.90 32.88 4.53
CA TRP A 208 -14.58 34.06 5.35
C TRP A 208 -14.88 33.86 6.83
N ARG A 209 -15.76 32.92 7.16
CA ARG A 209 -16.13 32.62 8.54
C ARG A 209 -15.05 31.85 9.31
N VAL A 210 -13.97 31.44 8.65
CA VAL A 210 -12.90 30.59 9.17
C VAL A 210 -11.59 31.37 9.17
N SER A 211 -11.25 32.01 10.29
CA SER A 211 -10.16 32.99 10.34
C SER A 211 -8.76 32.44 10.06
N PHE A 212 -8.51 31.14 10.29
CA PHE A 212 -7.21 30.56 9.95
C PHE A 212 -6.98 30.46 8.43
N LEU A 213 -8.02 30.62 7.61
CA LEU A 213 -7.87 30.77 6.15
C LEU A 213 -7.47 32.19 5.75
N ASP A 214 -7.50 33.15 6.67
CA ASP A 214 -7.02 34.51 6.42
C ASP A 214 -5.55 34.49 5.96
N GLY A 215 -5.22 35.36 5.02
CA GLY A 215 -3.89 35.40 4.42
C GLY A 215 -3.66 34.36 3.32
N ARG A 216 -4.66 33.52 3.01
CA ARG A 216 -4.64 32.62 1.85
C ARG A 216 -5.65 33.09 0.82
N THR A 217 -5.26 33.09 -0.45
CA THR A 217 -6.16 33.45 -1.54
C THR A 217 -7.14 32.32 -1.80
N LEU A 218 -8.43 32.64 -1.72
CA LEU A 218 -9.50 31.72 -2.10
C LEU A 218 -9.63 31.73 -3.62
N ILE A 219 -9.35 30.60 -4.26
CA ILE A 219 -9.53 30.43 -5.70
C ILE A 219 -10.70 29.49 -5.97
N SER A 220 -11.30 29.63 -7.15
CA SER A 220 -12.49 28.87 -7.56
C SER A 220 -12.29 28.33 -8.97
N ASN A 221 -12.55 27.04 -9.16
CA ASN A 221 -12.27 26.35 -10.42
C ASN A 221 -13.31 25.29 -10.73
N SER A 222 -13.48 25.01 -12.01
CA SER A 222 -14.62 24.21 -12.43
C SER A 222 -14.54 22.74 -12.03
N ASP A 223 -13.39 22.13 -11.75
CA ASP A 223 -13.27 20.66 -11.64
C ASP A 223 -13.89 19.98 -12.90
N ALA A 224 -13.50 20.45 -14.08
CA ALA A 224 -14.18 20.12 -15.33
C ALA A 224 -13.91 18.68 -15.78
N HIS A 225 -14.96 17.85 -15.68
CA HIS A 225 -14.98 16.46 -16.19
C HIS A 225 -15.50 16.33 -17.64
N SER A 226 -15.83 17.45 -18.27
CA SER A 226 -16.26 17.52 -19.68
C SER A 226 -16.09 18.95 -20.20
N PRO A 227 -15.88 19.19 -21.50
CA PRO A 227 -15.71 20.55 -22.03
C PRO A 227 -16.88 21.50 -21.68
N LEU A 228 -18.12 20.99 -21.61
CA LEU A 228 -19.31 21.79 -21.27
C LEU A 228 -19.32 22.30 -19.82
N LYS A 229 -18.58 21.64 -18.91
CA LYS A 229 -18.53 21.99 -17.48
C LYS A 229 -17.45 23.02 -17.16
N LEU A 230 -16.59 23.34 -18.12
CA LEU A 230 -15.55 24.36 -17.99
C LEU A 230 -16.18 25.73 -17.70
N GLY A 231 -15.59 26.49 -16.77
CA GLY A 231 -16.05 27.84 -16.42
C GLY A 231 -17.34 27.93 -15.63
N ARG A 232 -17.79 26.85 -14.97
CA ARG A 232 -18.85 26.96 -13.94
C ARG A 232 -18.36 27.63 -12.66
N GLU A 233 -17.05 27.62 -12.46
CA GLU A 233 -16.28 28.41 -11.50
C GLU A 233 -15.02 28.89 -12.21
N ALA A 234 -14.54 30.08 -11.90
CA ALA A 234 -13.33 30.64 -12.50
C ALA A 234 -12.75 31.80 -11.67
N ASN A 235 -11.52 32.18 -11.98
CA ASN A 235 -10.78 33.25 -11.32
C ASN A 235 -10.62 34.45 -12.24
N ILE A 236 -10.65 35.66 -11.68
CA ILE A 236 -10.54 36.92 -12.43
C ILE A 236 -9.21 37.58 -12.08
N PHE A 237 -8.35 37.71 -13.08
CA PHE A 237 -7.03 38.31 -12.96
C PHE A 237 -6.99 39.67 -13.64
N ASN A 238 -6.12 40.54 -13.14
CA ASN A 238 -5.66 41.78 -13.76
C ASN A 238 -4.14 41.90 -13.62
N THR A 239 -3.42 41.08 -14.38
CA THR A 239 -1.95 41.00 -14.32
C THR A 239 -1.39 40.69 -15.71
N ASP A 240 -0.08 40.53 -15.83
CA ASP A 240 0.54 40.10 -17.09
C ASP A 240 0.28 38.62 -17.36
N LEU A 241 0.18 38.26 -18.63
CA LEU A 241 -0.10 36.89 -19.05
C LEU A 241 1.18 36.04 -18.97
N SER A 242 1.58 35.66 -17.75
CA SER A 242 2.72 34.77 -17.49
C SER A 242 2.48 33.89 -16.28
N TYR A 243 3.13 32.72 -16.22
CA TYR A 243 3.06 31.82 -15.09
C TYR A 243 3.48 32.50 -13.77
N LEU A 244 4.58 33.26 -13.79
CA LEU A 244 5.10 33.92 -12.59
C LEU A 244 4.19 35.06 -12.11
N SER A 245 3.60 35.81 -13.04
CA SER A 245 2.62 36.86 -12.71
C SER A 245 1.36 36.26 -12.09
N ILE A 246 0.85 35.15 -12.64
CA ILE A 246 -0.28 34.39 -12.07
C ILE A 246 0.07 33.89 -10.67
N LYS A 247 1.21 33.20 -10.50
CA LYS A 247 1.68 32.70 -9.19
C LYS A 247 1.80 33.83 -8.16
N LYS A 248 2.45 34.94 -8.52
CA LYS A 248 2.64 36.10 -7.64
C LYS A 248 1.30 36.71 -7.23
N THR A 249 0.37 36.83 -8.17
CA THR A 249 -0.97 37.37 -7.94
C THR A 249 -1.76 36.49 -6.98
N ILE A 250 -1.77 35.17 -7.19
CA ILE A 250 -2.40 34.21 -6.26
C ILE A 250 -1.71 34.24 -4.89
N LYS A 251 -0.38 34.32 -4.83
CA LYS A 251 0.38 34.36 -3.57
C LYS A 251 0.11 35.61 -2.74
N ASN A 252 -0.02 36.76 -3.38
CA ASN A 252 -0.21 38.02 -2.69
C ASN A 252 -1.67 38.31 -2.34
N GLY A 253 -2.62 37.78 -3.13
CA GLY A 253 -4.05 38.01 -2.93
C GLY A 253 -4.45 39.48 -3.02
N ASP A 254 -3.73 40.25 -3.82
CA ASP A 254 -3.91 41.69 -3.95
C ASP A 254 -5.16 42.01 -4.81
N PRO A 255 -6.16 42.76 -4.31
CA PRO A 255 -7.40 43.05 -5.04
C PRO A 255 -7.23 43.74 -6.39
N GLU A 256 -6.13 44.48 -6.59
CA GLU A 256 -5.88 45.16 -7.88
C GLU A 256 -5.49 44.16 -8.98
N SER A 257 -4.83 43.07 -8.60
CA SER A 257 -4.29 42.05 -9.52
C SER A 257 -5.09 40.74 -9.51
N PHE A 258 -5.62 40.31 -8.35
CA PHE A 258 -6.61 39.24 -8.22
C PHE A 258 -7.97 39.86 -7.92
N VAL A 259 -8.75 40.08 -8.98
CA VAL A 259 -9.97 40.89 -8.92
C VAL A 259 -11.09 40.19 -8.18
N GLY A 260 -11.12 38.85 -8.19
CA GLY A 260 -12.18 38.06 -7.55
C GLY A 260 -12.44 36.74 -8.27
N THR A 261 -13.54 36.09 -7.93
CA THR A 261 -13.93 34.78 -8.49
C THR A 261 -15.35 34.78 -9.04
N TYR A 262 -15.59 33.93 -10.04
CA TYR A 262 -16.92 33.51 -10.46
C TYR A 262 -17.24 32.20 -9.76
N GLU A 263 -18.36 32.17 -9.04
CA GLU A 263 -18.73 31.07 -8.16
C GLU A 263 -19.96 30.33 -8.68
N PHE A 264 -19.93 29.01 -8.54
CA PHE A 264 -21.11 28.17 -8.65
C PHE A 264 -21.92 28.33 -7.37
N TYR A 265 -23.26 28.33 -7.47
CA TYR A 265 -24.07 28.43 -6.25
C TYR A 265 -23.79 27.21 -5.36
N PRO A 266 -23.31 27.40 -4.12
CA PRO A 266 -22.86 26.29 -3.30
C PRO A 266 -24.00 25.31 -3.01
N ALA A 267 -25.24 25.81 -2.94
CA ALA A 267 -26.46 25.00 -2.79
C ALA A 267 -26.73 24.04 -3.96
N GLU A 268 -26.26 24.31 -5.18
CA GLU A 268 -26.33 23.32 -6.25
C GLU A 268 -25.35 22.16 -6.03
N GLY A 269 -24.30 22.38 -5.23
CA GLY A 269 -23.30 21.39 -4.87
C GLY A 269 -23.91 20.13 -4.25
N LYS A 270 -23.33 18.97 -4.58
CA LYS A 270 -23.84 17.64 -4.16
C LYS A 270 -23.89 17.41 -2.65
N TYR A 271 -23.08 18.15 -1.91
CA TYR A 271 -22.83 17.94 -0.49
C TYR A 271 -22.97 19.24 0.28
N HIS A 272 -23.77 20.19 -0.20
CA HIS A 272 -23.89 21.49 0.46
C HIS A 272 -24.45 21.37 1.87
N ILE A 273 -25.65 20.79 2.00
CA ILE A 273 -26.30 20.56 3.29
C ILE A 273 -26.26 19.09 3.70
N ASP A 274 -26.61 18.82 4.95
CA ASP A 274 -26.60 17.49 5.51
C ASP A 274 -27.73 16.65 4.92
N GLY A 275 -27.53 15.34 4.83
CA GLY A 275 -28.66 14.51 4.46
C GLY A 275 -28.44 13.01 4.40
N HIS A 276 -29.53 12.35 4.05
CA HIS A 276 -29.60 10.91 3.85
C HIS A 276 -30.52 10.62 2.67
N ARG A 277 -29.91 10.44 1.49
CA ARG A 277 -30.59 10.29 0.20
C ARG A 277 -31.60 9.15 0.19
N LYS A 278 -31.26 8.02 0.81
CA LYS A 278 -32.14 6.83 0.86
C LYS A 278 -33.48 7.11 1.55
N CYS A 279 -33.49 8.02 2.54
CA CYS A 279 -34.71 8.43 3.22
C CYS A 279 -35.27 9.77 2.70
N ASN A 280 -34.65 10.36 1.68
CA ASN A 280 -34.98 11.68 1.16
C ASN A 280 -35.01 12.75 2.27
N VAL A 281 -34.09 12.65 3.23
CA VAL A 281 -33.92 13.60 4.34
C VAL A 281 -32.78 14.55 4.00
N SER A 282 -33.04 15.84 4.13
CA SER A 282 -32.09 16.91 3.86
C SER A 282 -32.28 18.01 4.91
N PHE A 283 -31.21 18.36 5.61
CA PHE A 283 -31.25 19.19 6.80
C PHE A 283 -30.20 20.30 6.76
N TRP A 284 -30.60 21.48 7.24
CA TRP A 284 -29.67 22.52 7.64
C TRP A 284 -28.90 22.09 8.88
N PRO A 285 -27.68 22.59 9.10
CA PRO A 285 -26.83 22.14 10.22
C PRO A 285 -27.50 22.22 11.59
N GLU A 286 -28.31 23.25 11.85
CA GLU A 286 -29.07 23.38 13.10
C GLU A 286 -30.06 22.22 13.31
N GLN A 287 -30.74 21.78 12.24
CA GLN A 287 -31.66 20.64 12.29
C GLN A 287 -30.90 19.33 12.53
N THR A 288 -29.74 19.17 11.89
CA THR A 288 -28.84 18.03 12.13
C THR A 288 -28.37 17.96 13.59
N ARG A 289 -28.01 19.10 14.19
CA ARG A 289 -27.64 19.17 15.63
C ARG A 289 -28.81 18.77 16.54
N LYS A 290 -30.04 19.23 16.23
CA LYS A 290 -31.26 18.84 16.96
C LYS A 290 -31.55 17.34 16.88
N CYS A 291 -31.10 16.67 15.82
CA CYS A 291 -31.25 15.23 15.62
C CYS A 291 -30.00 14.41 15.99
N ASP A 292 -29.02 14.97 16.72
CA ASP A 292 -27.78 14.29 17.12
C ASP A 292 -27.03 13.64 15.92
N GLY A 293 -27.06 14.33 14.76
CA GLY A 293 -26.43 13.84 13.53
C GLY A 293 -27.06 12.57 12.95
N LYS A 294 -28.28 12.19 13.34
CA LYS A 294 -28.97 10.97 12.91
C LYS A 294 -30.21 11.28 12.07
N CYS A 295 -30.47 10.40 11.10
CA CYS A 295 -31.67 10.43 10.28
C CYS A 295 -32.90 10.09 11.14
N PRO A 296 -33.94 10.94 11.17
CA PRO A 296 -35.14 10.68 11.96
C PRO A 296 -35.99 9.52 11.42
N VAL A 297 -35.79 9.14 10.16
CA VAL A 297 -36.56 8.07 9.51
C VAL A 297 -36.00 6.68 9.81
N CYS A 298 -34.67 6.53 9.82
CA CYS A 298 -34.03 5.21 9.94
C CYS A 298 -33.01 5.08 11.09
N GLY A 299 -32.76 6.15 11.85
CA GLY A 299 -31.81 6.18 12.97
C GLY A 299 -30.33 6.11 12.58
N LYS A 300 -30.00 5.94 11.29
CA LYS A 300 -28.61 5.92 10.82
C LYS A 300 -28.01 7.34 10.79
N PRO A 301 -26.69 7.51 10.93
CA PRO A 301 -26.04 8.81 10.81
C PRO A 301 -26.39 9.56 9.52
N LEU A 302 -26.33 10.89 9.53
CA LEU A 302 -26.43 11.73 8.34
C LEU A 302 -25.06 11.89 7.67
N THR A 303 -25.04 12.05 6.34
CA THR A 303 -23.86 12.55 5.64
C THR A 303 -23.77 14.05 5.96
N LEU A 304 -22.78 14.44 6.75
CA LEU A 304 -22.54 15.84 7.11
C LEU A 304 -21.98 16.59 5.90
N GLY A 305 -22.71 17.60 5.45
CA GLY A 305 -22.39 18.44 4.31
C GLY A 305 -21.29 19.46 4.60
N VAL A 306 -20.95 20.20 3.56
CA VAL A 306 -19.93 21.25 3.57
C VAL A 306 -20.33 22.37 4.52
N LEU A 307 -21.59 22.82 4.49
CA LEU A 307 -22.05 23.89 5.35
C LEU A 307 -21.92 23.53 6.84
N TYR A 308 -22.27 22.30 7.23
CA TYR A 308 -22.09 21.83 8.61
C TYR A 308 -20.63 21.89 9.04
N ARG A 309 -19.72 21.42 8.16
CA ARG A 309 -18.29 21.38 8.46
C ARG A 309 -17.66 22.77 8.51
N VAL A 310 -18.09 23.69 7.65
CA VAL A 310 -17.70 25.11 7.73
C VAL A 310 -18.17 25.71 9.04
N GLU A 311 -19.43 25.48 9.45
CA GLU A 311 -19.94 25.97 10.74
C GLU A 311 -19.20 25.39 11.95
N GLU A 312 -18.76 24.14 11.85
CA GLU A 312 -17.99 23.47 12.90
C GLU A 312 -16.60 24.09 13.08
N LEU A 313 -15.97 24.54 12.00
CA LEU A 313 -14.64 25.16 12.02
C LEU A 313 -14.68 26.71 12.05
N SER A 314 -15.85 27.31 11.83
CA SER A 314 -15.99 28.76 11.82
C SER A 314 -15.86 29.37 13.21
N ASP A 315 -15.15 30.47 13.29
CA ASP A 315 -14.99 31.30 14.48
C ASP A 315 -15.62 32.70 14.33
N ARG A 316 -16.20 32.98 13.16
CA ARG A 316 -16.96 34.19 12.83
C ARG A 316 -18.41 33.90 12.51
N LEU A 317 -19.25 34.91 12.72
CA LEU A 317 -20.68 34.84 12.40
C LEU A 317 -20.92 34.91 10.89
N GLU A 318 -22.08 34.42 10.45
CA GLU A 318 -22.48 34.52 9.05
C GLU A 318 -22.59 35.99 8.62
N GLY A 319 -21.97 36.35 7.50
CA GLY A 319 -21.93 37.71 6.97
C GLY A 319 -20.72 38.55 7.40
N GLU A 320 -19.95 38.10 8.40
CA GLU A 320 -18.67 38.75 8.76
C GLU A 320 -17.61 38.52 7.67
N LYS A 321 -16.78 39.55 7.43
CA LYS A 321 -15.76 39.56 6.37
C LYS A 321 -14.38 39.81 6.96
N PRO A 322 -13.32 39.12 6.47
CA PRO A 322 -11.95 39.49 6.80
C PRO A 322 -11.57 40.83 6.18
N GLU A 323 -10.51 41.45 6.70
CA GLU A 323 -10.02 42.76 6.23
C GLU A 323 -9.70 42.77 4.73
N LYS A 324 -9.19 41.65 4.20
CA LYS A 324 -8.84 41.46 2.78
C LYS A 324 -9.85 40.58 2.02
N ALA A 325 -11.14 40.76 2.26
CA ALA A 325 -12.18 40.01 1.55
C ALA A 325 -12.26 40.43 0.06
N LEU A 326 -11.95 39.50 -0.84
CA LEU A 326 -12.06 39.70 -2.29
C LEU A 326 -13.50 39.49 -2.77
N PRO A 327 -13.98 40.23 -3.79
CA PRO A 327 -15.35 40.06 -4.26
C PRO A 327 -15.51 38.72 -5.01
N PHE A 328 -16.74 38.21 -5.02
CA PHE A 328 -17.12 37.04 -5.79
C PHE A 328 -18.47 37.27 -6.48
N PHE A 329 -18.70 36.55 -7.57
CA PHE A 329 -19.89 36.72 -8.42
C PHE A 329 -20.51 35.37 -8.73
N ASN A 330 -21.72 35.13 -8.22
CA ASN A 330 -22.41 33.87 -8.50
C ASN A 330 -22.88 33.82 -9.96
N ILE A 331 -22.61 32.69 -10.62
CA ILE A 331 -23.01 32.45 -12.01
C ILE A 331 -23.79 31.16 -12.15
N ILE A 332 -24.71 31.15 -13.12
CA ILE A 332 -25.40 29.95 -13.60
C ILE A 332 -24.96 29.76 -15.04
N PRO A 333 -24.43 28.59 -15.44
CA PRO A 333 -24.06 28.33 -16.82
C PRO A 333 -25.21 28.67 -17.78
N LEU A 334 -24.92 29.33 -18.89
CA LEU A 334 -25.96 29.84 -19.80
C LEU A 334 -26.87 28.73 -20.32
N THR A 335 -26.34 27.52 -20.49
CA THR A 335 -27.12 26.33 -20.87
C THR A 335 -28.16 25.94 -19.82
N GLU A 336 -27.90 26.15 -18.53
CA GLU A 336 -28.84 25.90 -17.44
C GLU A 336 -29.90 27.00 -17.37
N ILE A 337 -29.52 28.28 -17.57
CA ILE A 337 -30.49 29.38 -17.70
C ILE A 337 -31.44 29.13 -18.88
N LEU A 338 -30.91 28.73 -20.04
CA LEU A 338 -31.70 28.38 -21.21
C LEU A 338 -32.58 27.15 -20.96
N SER A 339 -32.11 26.19 -20.15
CA SER A 339 -32.89 25.01 -19.76
C SER A 339 -34.15 25.41 -18.99
N ASP A 340 -34.01 26.30 -18.01
CA ASP A 340 -35.12 26.82 -17.20
C ASP A 340 -36.07 27.69 -18.04
N VAL A 341 -35.51 28.60 -18.85
CA VAL A 341 -36.29 29.48 -19.72
C VAL A 341 -37.07 28.70 -20.79
N LEU A 342 -36.47 27.69 -21.40
CA LEU A 342 -37.10 26.92 -22.49
C LEU A 342 -37.87 25.68 -22.00
N GLU A 343 -37.87 25.39 -20.70
CA GLU A 343 -38.49 24.22 -20.05
C GLU A 343 -38.10 22.88 -20.67
N VAL A 344 -36.85 22.77 -21.10
CA VAL A 344 -36.26 21.55 -21.67
C VAL A 344 -34.91 21.30 -21.03
N GLY A 345 -34.43 20.05 -20.98
CA GLY A 345 -33.13 19.75 -20.36
C GLY A 345 -31.95 20.50 -21.00
N SER A 346 -30.94 20.84 -20.20
CA SER A 346 -29.77 21.64 -20.59
C SER A 346 -28.94 21.01 -21.72
N GLY A 347 -28.93 19.68 -21.82
CA GLY A 347 -28.30 18.94 -22.93
C GLY A 347 -29.14 18.81 -24.21
N SER A 348 -30.33 19.43 -24.29
CA SER A 348 -31.21 19.28 -25.45
C SER A 348 -30.67 19.98 -26.70
N LYS A 349 -30.98 19.43 -27.89
CA LYS A 349 -30.65 20.07 -29.18
C LYS A 349 -31.20 21.51 -29.28
N LYS A 350 -32.36 21.76 -28.66
CA LYS A 350 -33.00 23.08 -28.61
C LYS A 350 -32.15 24.07 -27.81
N VAL A 351 -31.69 23.69 -26.61
CA VAL A 351 -30.81 24.53 -25.78
C VAL A 351 -29.48 24.79 -26.49
N MET A 352 -28.82 23.75 -27.00
CA MET A 352 -27.53 23.91 -27.68
C MET A 352 -27.61 24.79 -28.93
N ARG A 353 -28.71 24.71 -29.69
CA ARG A 353 -28.94 25.60 -30.84
C ARG A 353 -29.06 27.06 -30.38
N ASN A 354 -29.91 27.34 -29.39
CA ASN A 354 -30.09 28.69 -28.85
C ASN A 354 -28.81 29.23 -28.22
N TYR A 355 -28.06 28.38 -27.51
CA TYR A 355 -26.76 28.70 -26.97
C TYR A 355 -25.79 29.16 -28.06
N MET A 356 -25.62 28.37 -29.13
CA MET A 356 -24.73 28.75 -30.23
C MET A 356 -25.20 30.03 -30.94
N THR A 357 -26.51 30.23 -31.12
CA THR A 357 -27.05 31.48 -31.69
C THR A 357 -26.77 32.70 -30.81
N LEU A 358 -26.87 32.57 -29.49
CA LEU A 358 -26.56 33.65 -28.56
C LEU A 358 -25.08 34.01 -28.58
N ILE A 359 -24.23 32.99 -28.53
CA ILE A 359 -22.78 33.15 -28.51
C ILE A 359 -22.29 33.78 -29.82
N ASP A 360 -22.87 33.37 -30.96
CA ASP A 360 -22.60 33.98 -32.26
C ASP A 360 -22.97 35.47 -32.32
N LYS A 361 -24.14 35.85 -31.80
CA LYS A 361 -24.64 37.25 -31.84
C LYS A 361 -24.04 38.17 -30.77
N LEU A 362 -23.90 37.70 -29.54
CA LEU A 362 -23.62 38.53 -28.36
C LEU A 362 -22.19 38.35 -27.82
N GLY A 363 -21.43 37.40 -28.35
CA GLY A 363 -20.07 37.09 -27.92
C GLY A 363 -20.00 36.00 -26.83
N PRO A 364 -18.85 35.86 -26.15
CA PRO A 364 -18.59 34.77 -25.22
C PRO A 364 -19.53 34.73 -24.01
N GLU A 365 -19.73 33.54 -23.44
CA GLU A 365 -20.68 33.30 -22.34
C GLU A 365 -20.46 34.21 -21.13
N PHE A 366 -19.21 34.37 -20.67
CA PHE A 366 -18.90 35.22 -19.51
C PHE A 366 -19.28 36.69 -19.76
N GLU A 367 -19.20 37.19 -21.00
CA GLU A 367 -19.67 38.53 -21.33
C GLU A 367 -21.19 38.63 -21.26
N ILE A 368 -21.90 37.65 -21.82
CA ILE A 368 -23.37 37.59 -21.77
C ILE A 368 -23.85 37.55 -20.32
N LEU A 369 -23.23 36.70 -19.50
CA LEU A 369 -23.63 36.49 -18.11
C LEU A 369 -23.32 37.69 -17.21
N ASN A 370 -22.24 38.44 -17.45
CA ASN A 370 -21.75 39.43 -16.48
C ASN A 370 -21.74 40.88 -16.97
N THR A 371 -21.48 41.15 -18.25
CA THR A 371 -21.21 42.53 -18.73
C THR A 371 -22.30 43.07 -19.66
N ARG A 372 -22.90 42.23 -20.51
CA ARG A 372 -23.92 42.66 -21.49
C ARG A 372 -25.14 43.28 -20.82
N LYS A 373 -25.66 44.36 -21.40
CA LYS A 373 -26.86 45.06 -20.92
C LYS A 373 -28.12 44.24 -21.20
N LYS A 374 -29.19 44.47 -20.43
CA LYS A 374 -30.46 43.73 -20.54
C LYS A 374 -31.06 43.88 -21.94
N GLU A 375 -30.99 45.07 -22.51
CA GLU A 375 -31.54 45.44 -23.81
C GLU A 375 -30.80 44.70 -24.95
N GLU A 376 -29.47 44.58 -24.84
CA GLU A 376 -28.65 43.81 -25.79
C GLU A 376 -29.01 42.32 -25.76
N ILE A 377 -29.23 41.75 -24.58
CA ILE A 377 -29.63 40.34 -24.43
C ILE A 377 -31.04 40.11 -25.01
N HIS A 378 -31.96 41.07 -24.83
CA HIS A 378 -33.31 41.00 -25.40
C HIS A 378 -33.32 40.98 -26.92
N SER A 379 -32.38 41.68 -27.57
CA SER A 379 -32.24 41.69 -29.04
C SER A 379 -31.98 40.30 -29.64
N ALA A 380 -31.53 39.33 -28.83
CA ALA A 380 -31.34 37.96 -29.29
C ALA A 380 -32.64 37.16 -29.51
N GLY A 381 -33.79 37.69 -29.08
CA GLY A 381 -35.12 37.12 -29.40
C GLY A 381 -35.55 35.91 -28.56
N ILE A 382 -34.90 35.65 -27.43
CA ILE A 382 -35.31 34.58 -26.49
C ILE A 382 -36.11 35.21 -25.33
N PRO A 383 -37.41 34.89 -25.19
CA PRO A 383 -38.24 35.44 -24.12
C PRO A 383 -37.66 35.16 -22.73
N LEU A 384 -37.77 36.11 -21.81
CA LEU A 384 -37.33 36.03 -20.41
C LEU A 384 -35.82 35.88 -20.14
N LEU A 385 -34.98 35.69 -21.14
CA LEU A 385 -33.54 35.47 -20.95
C LEU A 385 -32.84 36.65 -20.26
N GLY A 386 -33.13 37.88 -20.70
CA GLY A 386 -32.55 39.09 -20.09
C GLY A 386 -33.01 39.26 -18.63
N GLU A 387 -34.27 38.98 -18.32
CA GLU A 387 -34.79 38.98 -16.95
C GLU A 387 -34.13 37.91 -16.08
N ALA A 388 -33.90 36.71 -16.64
CA ALA A 388 -33.26 35.60 -15.94
C ALA A 388 -31.82 35.94 -15.53
N ILE A 389 -31.05 36.51 -16.46
CA ILE A 389 -29.65 36.93 -16.21
C ILE A 389 -29.59 38.06 -15.19
N ILE A 390 -30.49 39.06 -15.28
CA ILE A 390 -30.53 40.15 -14.29
C ILE A 390 -30.89 39.63 -12.89
N LYS A 391 -31.83 38.68 -12.78
CA LYS A 391 -32.14 38.04 -11.50
C LYS A 391 -30.94 37.29 -10.91
N MET A 392 -30.22 36.54 -11.75
CA MET A 392 -28.99 35.86 -11.35
C MET A 392 -27.95 36.87 -10.84
N ARG A 393 -27.70 37.96 -11.58
CA ARG A 393 -26.76 39.03 -11.16
C ARG A 393 -27.17 39.69 -9.83
N GLN A 394 -28.46 39.72 -9.51
CA GLN A 394 -28.99 40.24 -8.25
C GLN A 394 -29.08 39.20 -7.13
N ASN A 395 -28.63 37.95 -7.36
CA ASN A 395 -28.79 36.81 -6.43
C ASN A 395 -30.26 36.56 -6.00
N LYS A 396 -31.24 36.89 -6.85
CA LYS A 396 -32.67 36.69 -6.58
C LYS A 396 -33.19 35.42 -7.24
N ILE A 397 -32.71 34.26 -6.78
CA ILE A 397 -33.07 32.94 -7.31
C ILE A 397 -33.57 32.01 -6.21
N VAL A 398 -34.38 31.01 -6.58
CA VAL A 398 -34.87 29.99 -5.64
C VAL A 398 -34.02 28.73 -5.79
N LEU A 399 -33.42 28.29 -4.67
CA LEU A 399 -32.50 27.16 -4.61
C LEU A 399 -33.11 26.01 -3.83
N LEU A 400 -33.08 24.81 -4.44
CA LEU A 400 -33.27 23.56 -3.71
C LEU A 400 -31.88 22.95 -3.47
N PRO A 401 -31.38 22.95 -2.24
CA PRO A 401 -30.01 22.55 -1.95
C PRO A 401 -29.75 21.06 -2.21
N GLY A 402 -28.55 20.74 -2.67
CA GLY A 402 -28.04 19.39 -2.86
C GLY A 402 -27.54 18.76 -1.55
N TYR A 403 -27.62 17.44 -1.46
CA TYR A 403 -27.24 16.67 -0.28
C TYR A 403 -26.91 15.20 -0.64
N ASP A 404 -26.03 14.57 0.14
CA ASP A 404 -25.67 13.13 0.06
C ASP A 404 -25.43 12.59 -1.38
N GLY A 405 -24.75 13.39 -2.22
CA GLY A 405 -24.35 13.04 -3.58
C GLY A 405 -25.34 13.50 -4.67
N GLU A 406 -26.45 14.15 -4.32
CA GLU A 406 -27.41 14.72 -5.27
C GLU A 406 -27.16 16.21 -5.48
N TYR A 407 -27.04 16.63 -6.74
CA TYR A 407 -26.99 18.05 -7.09
C TYR A 407 -28.29 18.76 -6.71
N GLY A 408 -28.16 19.97 -6.19
CA GLY A 408 -29.27 20.88 -6.00
C GLY A 408 -29.88 21.32 -7.34
N LYS A 409 -31.00 22.04 -7.26
CA LYS A 409 -31.72 22.55 -8.44
C LYS A 409 -31.98 24.03 -8.29
N ILE A 410 -31.69 24.77 -9.35
CA ILE A 410 -32.07 26.18 -9.46
C ILE A 410 -33.41 26.31 -10.17
N LYS A 411 -34.24 27.22 -9.65
CA LYS A 411 -35.35 27.81 -10.38
C LYS A 411 -35.19 29.32 -10.40
N ILE A 412 -35.14 29.91 -11.60
CA ILE A 412 -34.95 31.36 -11.75
C ILE A 412 -36.30 32.09 -11.63
N PHE A 413 -37.38 31.44 -12.09
CA PHE A 413 -38.74 31.97 -11.99
C PHE A 413 -39.67 31.04 -11.21
N ASP A 414 -40.58 31.62 -10.44
CA ASP A 414 -41.76 30.91 -9.97
C ASP A 414 -42.82 30.81 -11.08
N LEU A 415 -43.71 29.81 -11.00
CA LEU A 415 -44.78 29.55 -11.96
C LEU A 415 -45.75 30.73 -12.10
N GLN A 416 -46.06 31.46 -11.02
CA GLN A 416 -46.96 32.62 -11.08
C GLN A 416 -46.28 33.84 -11.70
N GLU A 417 -45.01 34.07 -11.34
CA GLU A 417 -44.20 35.17 -11.85
C GLU A 417 -43.91 35.01 -13.34
N ARG A 418 -43.59 33.79 -13.78
CA ARG A 418 -43.38 33.45 -15.19
C ARG A 418 -44.60 33.78 -16.05
N LYS A 419 -45.81 33.41 -15.59
CA LYS A 419 -47.06 33.73 -16.30
C LYS A 419 -47.31 35.24 -16.38
N LYS A 420 -47.01 35.99 -15.32
CA LYS A 420 -47.14 37.46 -15.30
C LYS A 420 -46.18 38.14 -16.30
N LEU A 421 -44.92 37.69 -16.34
CA LEU A 421 -43.89 38.26 -17.22
C LEU A 421 -44.09 37.90 -18.70
N LEU A 422 -44.66 36.73 -19.00
CA LEU A 422 -45.06 36.34 -20.35
C LEU A 422 -46.31 37.11 -20.81
N GLY A 423 -47.34 37.21 -19.95
CA GLY A 423 -48.58 37.93 -20.26
C GLY A 423 -48.41 39.44 -20.46
N GLN A 424 -47.38 40.06 -19.86
CA GLN A 424 -47.03 41.47 -20.13
C GLN A 424 -46.30 41.69 -21.47
N LYS A 425 -45.71 40.64 -22.08
CA LYS A 425 -44.97 40.74 -23.35
C LYS A 425 -45.81 40.37 -24.58
N GLU A 426 -46.95 39.70 -24.41
CA GLU A 426 -47.88 39.37 -25.51
C GLU A 426 -48.64 40.59 -26.07
N LEU A 427 -48.53 41.77 -25.45
CA LEU A 427 -49.16 43.03 -25.90
C LEU A 427 -48.36 43.80 -26.97
N PHE A 428 -47.17 43.35 -27.41
CA PHE A 428 -46.27 44.15 -28.26
C PHE A 428 -45.55 43.42 -29.41
N PHE A 429 -46.06 42.29 -29.92
CA PHE A 429 -45.49 41.71 -31.16
C PHE A 429 -46.58 41.28 -32.15
N ILE A 430 -46.49 41.87 -33.35
CA ILE A 430 -47.23 41.52 -34.57
C ILE A 430 -46.77 40.15 -35.09
N THR A 431 -47.75 39.40 -35.56
CA THR A 431 -47.78 38.02 -36.07
C THR A 431 -46.70 37.64 -37.11
N PRO A 432 -46.22 36.39 -37.10
CA PRO A 432 -45.82 35.67 -38.31
C PRO A 432 -46.65 34.38 -38.52
N PRO A 433 -46.63 33.80 -39.74
CA PRO A 433 -47.75 33.04 -40.29
C PRO A 433 -47.82 31.58 -39.83
N GLU A 434 -49.05 31.07 -39.88
CA GLU A 434 -49.46 29.71 -39.60
C GLU A 434 -48.77 28.67 -40.49
N SER A 435 -48.39 27.53 -39.91
CA SER A 435 -48.50 26.23 -40.60
C SER A 435 -48.47 25.06 -39.61
N ASP A 436 -49.56 24.30 -39.68
CA ASP A 436 -49.75 22.86 -39.46
C ASP A 436 -49.45 22.23 -38.09
N GLU A 437 -50.47 22.31 -37.24
CA GLU A 437 -50.74 21.31 -36.22
C GLU A 437 -51.19 19.97 -36.84
N THR A 438 -50.44 18.90 -36.60
CA THR A 438 -51.02 17.55 -36.52
C THR A 438 -50.69 16.87 -35.21
N LYS A 439 -51.78 16.40 -34.59
CA LYS A 439 -51.94 15.81 -33.26
C LYS A 439 -51.05 14.58 -33.03
N ASN A 440 -50.45 14.50 -31.84
CA ASN A 440 -50.29 13.22 -31.13
C ASN A 440 -50.10 13.42 -29.61
N THR A 441 -51.22 13.62 -28.92
CA THR A 441 -51.34 13.55 -27.46
C THR A 441 -51.17 12.11 -26.97
N LYS A 442 -50.01 11.80 -26.37
CA LYS A 442 -49.87 10.69 -25.40
C LYS A 442 -49.75 11.29 -23.99
N GLN A 443 -50.86 11.27 -23.27
CA GLN A 443 -50.92 11.56 -21.84
C GLN A 443 -49.96 10.65 -21.06
N LYS A 444 -48.89 11.23 -20.50
CA LYS A 444 -48.14 10.62 -19.39
C LYS A 444 -48.63 11.27 -18.09
N LYS A 445 -49.38 10.50 -17.30
CA LYS A 445 -49.72 10.82 -15.91
C LYS A 445 -48.44 11.12 -15.11
N LEU A 446 -48.19 12.39 -14.81
CA LEU A 446 -47.25 12.79 -13.77
C LEU A 446 -47.87 12.46 -12.40
N LYS A 447 -47.31 11.47 -11.71
CA LYS A 447 -47.56 11.26 -10.29
C LYS A 447 -47.07 12.51 -9.54
N LYS A 448 -48.00 13.26 -8.95
CA LYS A 448 -47.69 14.29 -7.94
C LYS A 448 -46.95 13.60 -6.79
N GLN A 449 -45.64 13.81 -6.68
CA GLN A 449 -44.92 13.65 -5.42
C GLN A 449 -45.31 14.82 -4.54
N THR A 450 -46.33 14.62 -3.71
CA THR A 450 -46.58 15.45 -2.54
C THR A 450 -45.46 15.19 -1.54
N TYR A 451 -44.62 16.20 -1.31
CA TYR A 451 -43.71 16.21 -0.18
C TYR A 451 -44.56 16.25 1.10
N HIS A 452 -44.39 15.26 1.97
CA HIS A 452 -45.00 15.26 3.29
C HIS A 452 -44.36 16.35 4.14
N THR A 453 -45.02 17.51 4.24
CA THR A 453 -44.76 18.55 5.26
C THR A 453 -45.83 18.56 6.34
N THR A 454 -46.44 17.41 6.62
CA THR A 454 -47.47 17.29 7.66
C THR A 454 -47.20 16.08 8.53
N GLY A 455 -46.81 16.33 9.79
CA GLY A 455 -46.70 15.26 10.79
C GLY A 455 -45.66 15.43 11.89
N ILE A 456 -45.31 16.64 12.35
CA ILE A 456 -44.54 16.83 13.60
C ILE A 456 -45.17 17.95 14.43
N GLY A 457 -46.49 17.85 14.63
CA GLY A 457 -47.25 18.70 15.56
C GLY A 457 -47.66 17.99 16.85
N LYS A 458 -47.32 16.70 17.01
CA LYS A 458 -47.63 15.90 18.19
C LYS A 458 -46.53 14.87 18.40
N ILE A 459 -45.52 15.23 19.17
CA ILE A 459 -44.64 14.43 20.07
C ILE A 459 -43.55 15.42 20.56
N LEU A 460 -43.99 16.58 21.04
CA LEU A 460 -43.15 17.57 21.72
C LEU A 460 -43.87 17.95 23.00
N GLU A 461 -44.09 16.96 23.86
CA GLU A 461 -44.47 17.17 25.26
C GLU A 461 -44.14 15.87 26.00
N LYS A 462 -42.98 15.90 26.66
CA LYS A 462 -42.48 15.03 27.76
C LYS A 462 -41.01 14.69 27.56
N LYS A 463 -40.15 15.58 28.07
CA LYS A 463 -39.17 15.28 29.14
C LYS A 463 -38.05 16.31 29.10
N ASP A 464 -38.31 17.44 29.76
CA ASP A 464 -37.31 18.02 30.63
C ASP A 464 -37.03 17.06 31.80
N ILE A 465 -35.88 17.26 32.45
CA ILE A 465 -35.24 16.43 33.50
C ILE A 465 -34.22 15.44 32.92
N TYR A 466 -33.05 15.96 32.54
CA TYR A 466 -31.79 15.72 33.28
C TYR A 466 -30.71 16.66 32.72
N SER A 467 -30.63 17.84 33.33
CA SER A 467 -29.49 18.75 33.21
C SER A 467 -28.24 18.16 33.85
N ASN A 468 -27.08 18.56 33.32
CA ASN A 468 -25.85 18.77 34.08
C ASN A 468 -25.27 17.55 34.81
N GLN A 469 -24.54 16.72 34.08
CA GLN A 469 -23.27 16.14 34.54
C GLN A 469 -22.66 15.38 33.36
N LEU A 470 -21.64 15.95 32.72
CA LEU A 470 -20.53 15.27 32.03
C LEU A 470 -19.62 16.31 31.33
N ARG A 471 -19.22 17.34 32.07
CA ARG A 471 -17.97 18.07 31.80
C ARG A 471 -16.96 17.61 32.84
N LYS A 472 -16.17 16.58 32.52
CA LYS A 472 -14.81 16.37 33.05
C LYS A 472 -14.17 15.11 32.45
N LYS A 473 -12.99 15.34 31.88
CA LYS A 473 -11.87 14.41 31.64
C LYS A 473 -12.06 13.34 30.55
N SER A 474 -11.45 13.61 29.39
CA SER A 474 -10.84 12.57 28.56
C SER A 474 -9.47 13.05 28.05
N HIS A 475 -8.50 13.16 28.97
CA HIS A 475 -7.11 12.95 28.58
C HIS A 475 -7.00 11.47 28.19
N VAL A 476 -6.94 11.19 26.90
CA VAL A 476 -6.61 9.86 26.39
C VAL A 476 -5.13 9.63 26.70
N LYS A 477 -4.85 9.14 27.91
CA LYS A 477 -3.56 8.54 28.26
C LYS A 477 -3.39 7.30 27.39
N ILE A 478 -2.28 7.27 26.64
CA ILE A 478 -1.79 6.10 25.91
C ILE A 478 -1.81 4.90 26.87
N GLY A 479 -2.67 3.92 26.59
CA GLY A 479 -2.96 2.82 27.49
C GLY A 479 -1.75 1.95 27.77
N ARG A 480 -1.29 1.94 29.03
CA ARG A 480 -0.67 0.76 29.64
C ARG A 480 -1.70 -0.37 29.56
N PHE A 481 -1.57 -1.27 28.59
CA PHE A 481 -2.33 -2.52 28.67
C PHE A 481 -1.80 -3.29 29.87
N GLU A 482 -2.68 -3.73 30.77
CA GLU A 482 -2.35 -4.63 31.88
C GLU A 482 -2.32 -6.09 31.38
N LEU A 483 -1.54 -6.95 32.04
CA LEU A 483 -1.55 -8.40 31.77
C LEU A 483 -2.84 -8.99 32.35
N ASN A 484 -3.48 -9.90 31.62
CA ASN A 484 -4.65 -10.63 32.14
C ASN A 484 -4.24 -11.64 33.24
N LYS A 485 -5.23 -12.27 33.89
CA LYS A 485 -5.00 -13.23 34.99
C LYS A 485 -4.04 -14.35 34.61
N GLU A 486 -4.24 -15.01 33.45
CA GLU A 486 -3.40 -16.14 33.04
C GLU A 486 -1.99 -15.72 32.62
N GLN A 487 -1.86 -14.59 31.91
CA GLN A 487 -0.56 -14.00 31.56
C GLN A 487 0.21 -13.60 32.83
N ARG A 488 -0.47 -13.00 33.81
CA ARG A 488 0.11 -12.61 35.10
C ARG A 488 0.61 -13.83 35.87
N ARG A 489 -0.20 -14.89 35.96
CA ARG A 489 0.21 -16.17 36.57
C ARG A 489 1.47 -16.74 35.92
N ALA A 490 1.53 -16.76 34.59
CA ALA A 490 2.71 -17.23 33.85
C ALA A 490 3.96 -16.34 34.09
N VAL A 491 3.79 -15.02 34.20
CA VAL A 491 4.88 -14.07 34.49
C VAL A 491 5.38 -14.18 35.94
N GLU A 492 4.48 -14.42 36.88
CA GLU A 492 4.78 -14.47 38.31
C GLU A 492 5.38 -15.80 38.76
N TYR A 493 5.13 -16.90 38.05
CA TYR A 493 5.63 -18.24 38.37
C TYR A 493 7.15 -18.29 38.64
N GLU A 494 7.58 -18.80 39.79
CA GLU A 494 8.95 -18.56 40.28
C GLU A 494 9.94 -19.72 40.10
N LYS A 495 9.49 -20.98 40.05
CA LYS A 495 10.40 -22.14 40.16
C LYS A 495 10.10 -23.22 39.15
N GLY A 496 11.14 -23.77 38.53
CA GLY A 496 11.05 -24.98 37.71
C GLY A 496 10.73 -24.74 36.24
N PRO A 497 10.63 -25.82 35.46
CA PRO A 497 10.29 -25.77 34.05
C PRO A 497 8.83 -25.33 33.87
N MET A 498 8.54 -24.64 32.77
CA MET A 498 7.17 -24.25 32.42
C MET A 498 6.96 -24.26 30.91
N ILE A 499 5.73 -24.56 30.51
CA ILE A 499 5.27 -24.50 29.13
C ILE A 499 4.02 -23.61 29.05
N ILE A 500 4.07 -22.64 28.14
CA ILE A 500 2.96 -21.73 27.86
C ILE A 500 2.35 -22.12 26.51
N VAL A 501 1.17 -22.74 26.56
CA VAL A 501 0.37 -23.04 25.37
C VAL A 501 -0.45 -21.79 25.03
N ALA A 502 -0.18 -21.18 23.89
CA ALA A 502 -0.71 -19.86 23.61
C ALA A 502 -1.13 -19.71 22.14
N GLY A 503 -2.44 -19.63 21.94
CA GLY A 503 -3.05 -19.46 20.62
C GLY A 503 -2.62 -18.19 19.86
N PRO A 504 -2.98 -18.04 18.58
CA PRO A 504 -2.72 -16.81 17.84
C PRO A 504 -3.36 -15.61 18.54
N GLY A 505 -2.65 -14.48 18.56
CA GLY A 505 -3.16 -13.21 19.11
C GLY A 505 -3.39 -13.19 20.62
N THR A 506 -2.91 -14.18 21.39
CA THR A 506 -3.10 -14.27 22.85
C THR A 506 -2.03 -13.51 23.66
N GLY A 507 -1.07 -12.89 22.99
CA GLY A 507 0.01 -12.12 23.63
C GLY A 507 1.23 -12.96 24.05
N LYS A 508 1.64 -13.95 23.24
CA LYS A 508 2.84 -14.80 23.44
C LYS A 508 4.09 -13.98 23.79
N THR A 509 4.56 -13.21 22.82
CA THR A 509 5.77 -12.39 22.93
C THR A 509 5.69 -11.41 24.09
N ARG A 510 4.49 -10.86 24.38
CA ARG A 510 4.28 -9.94 25.51
C ARG A 510 4.46 -10.65 26.85
N THR A 511 3.89 -11.84 27.01
CA THR A 511 4.03 -12.65 28.23
C THR A 511 5.50 -12.99 28.47
N LEU A 512 6.22 -13.40 27.42
CA LEU A 512 7.63 -13.72 27.50
C LEU A 512 8.50 -12.51 27.87
N THR A 513 8.31 -11.35 27.21
CA THR A 513 9.10 -10.14 27.49
C THR A 513 8.84 -9.57 28.88
N HIS A 514 7.59 -9.60 29.36
CA HIS A 514 7.27 -9.16 30.72
C HIS A 514 7.90 -10.09 31.77
N ARG A 515 7.92 -11.40 31.53
CA ARG A 515 8.59 -12.36 32.42
C ARG A 515 10.10 -12.12 32.50
N ILE A 516 10.76 -11.96 31.35
CA ILE A 516 12.19 -11.62 31.30
C ILE A 516 12.45 -10.29 31.99
N ALA A 517 11.63 -9.26 31.72
CA ALA A 517 11.78 -7.96 32.35
C ALA A 517 11.65 -8.05 33.88
N ARG A 518 10.66 -8.78 34.40
CA ARG A 518 10.48 -9.04 35.84
C ARG A 518 11.70 -9.70 36.48
N LEU A 519 12.30 -10.70 35.82
CA LEU A 519 13.51 -11.34 36.33
C LEU A 519 14.65 -10.33 36.52
N VAL A 520 14.81 -9.40 35.58
CA VAL A 520 15.86 -8.38 35.64
C VAL A 520 15.53 -7.26 36.64
N THR A 521 14.31 -6.72 36.61
CA THR A 521 13.94 -5.53 37.37
C THR A 521 13.58 -5.81 38.83
N GLU A 522 12.77 -6.85 39.07
CA GLU A 522 12.25 -7.21 40.40
C GLU A 522 13.14 -8.24 41.08
N LYS A 523 13.51 -9.32 40.38
CA LYS A 523 14.32 -10.42 40.94
C LYS A 523 15.83 -10.18 40.85
N LYS A 524 16.26 -9.06 40.25
CA LYS A 524 17.68 -8.64 40.10
C LYS A 524 18.58 -9.71 39.48
N VAL A 525 18.03 -10.54 38.59
CA VAL A 525 18.81 -11.50 37.81
C VAL A 525 19.69 -10.72 36.83
N LEU A 526 20.99 -11.01 36.82
CA LEU A 526 21.92 -10.40 35.88
C LEU A 526 21.52 -10.73 34.43
N PRO A 527 21.39 -9.74 33.53
CA PRO A 527 20.97 -9.97 32.14
C PRO A 527 21.78 -11.03 31.40
N LYS A 528 23.09 -11.11 31.65
CA LYS A 528 23.99 -12.14 31.08
C LYS A 528 23.61 -13.58 31.43
N ASN A 529 22.78 -13.78 32.46
CA ASN A 529 22.32 -15.09 32.90
C ASN A 529 21.02 -15.55 32.24
N ILE A 530 20.46 -14.73 31.33
CA ILE A 530 19.21 -14.99 30.64
C ILE A 530 19.49 -15.19 29.15
N LEU A 531 19.00 -16.31 28.62
CA LEU A 531 19.01 -16.65 27.21
C LEU A 531 17.58 -16.66 26.68
N ALA A 532 17.29 -15.89 25.64
CA ALA A 532 16.03 -15.96 24.91
C ALA A 532 16.29 -16.26 23.43
N VAL A 533 15.65 -17.32 22.93
CA VAL A 533 15.80 -17.79 21.56
C VAL A 533 14.45 -17.75 20.85
N ALA A 534 14.41 -17.18 19.66
CA ALA A 534 13.24 -17.13 18.80
C ALA A 534 13.51 -17.86 17.47
N PHE A 535 12.45 -18.22 16.75
CA PHE A 535 12.58 -18.89 15.45
C PHE A 535 13.06 -17.95 14.33
N THR A 536 12.68 -16.67 14.36
CA THR A 536 13.02 -15.67 13.32
C THR A 536 13.79 -14.48 13.87
N ASN A 537 14.61 -13.83 13.03
CA ASN A 537 15.35 -12.62 13.41
C ASN A 537 14.39 -11.48 13.77
N LYS A 538 13.25 -11.36 13.07
CA LYS A 538 12.22 -10.37 13.35
C LYS A 538 11.60 -10.54 14.75
N ALA A 539 11.26 -11.77 15.12
CA ALA A 539 10.74 -12.06 16.46
C ALA A 539 11.78 -11.75 17.55
N ALA A 540 13.05 -12.11 17.32
CA ALA A 540 14.14 -11.76 18.22
C ALA A 540 14.35 -10.24 18.32
N GLN A 541 14.23 -9.49 17.22
CA GLN A 541 14.35 -8.04 17.20
C GLN A 541 13.19 -7.35 17.93
N GLU A 542 11.95 -7.77 17.66
CA GLU A 542 10.76 -7.28 18.35
C GLU A 542 10.85 -7.52 19.87
N MET A 543 11.32 -8.70 20.27
CA MET A 543 11.55 -9.04 21.67
C MET A 543 12.63 -8.14 22.30
N ARG A 544 13.74 -7.87 21.59
CA ARG A 544 14.79 -6.93 22.04
C ARG A 544 14.25 -5.53 22.24
N ASP A 545 13.51 -5.00 21.28
CA ASP A 545 13.02 -3.62 21.34
C ASP A 545 11.95 -3.44 22.43
N ARG A 546 11.11 -4.44 22.66
CA ARG A 546 10.21 -4.48 23.82
C ARG A 546 10.97 -4.53 25.14
N LEU A 547 12.01 -5.35 25.24
CA LEU A 547 12.83 -5.43 26.46
C LEU A 547 13.59 -4.13 26.74
N LYS A 548 14.11 -3.44 25.73
CA LYS A 548 14.69 -2.09 25.89
C LYS A 548 13.72 -1.14 26.57
N TYR A 549 12.46 -1.16 26.17
CA TYR A 549 11.44 -0.31 26.77
C TYR A 549 11.03 -0.73 28.19
N LEU A 550 10.98 -2.04 28.47
CA LEU A 550 10.55 -2.56 29.77
C LEU A 550 11.65 -2.49 30.84
N VAL A 551 12.92 -2.55 30.45
CA VAL A 551 14.08 -2.64 31.37
C VAL A 551 14.90 -1.33 31.37
N LYS A 552 14.22 -0.17 31.34
CA LYS A 552 14.82 1.18 31.13
C LYS A 552 16.08 1.52 31.95
N ASN A 553 16.28 0.88 33.11
CA ASN A 553 17.38 1.18 34.03
C ASN A 553 18.57 0.20 33.94
N SER A 554 18.58 -0.77 33.01
CA SER A 554 19.69 -1.70 32.87
C SER A 554 20.66 -1.26 31.77
N LYS A 555 21.96 -1.16 32.09
CA LYS A 555 23.04 -0.90 31.11
C LYS A 555 23.25 -2.05 30.12
N GLN A 556 22.77 -3.26 30.44
CA GLN A 556 22.93 -4.47 29.63
C GLN A 556 21.58 -5.16 29.42
N LEU A 557 21.38 -5.73 28.23
CA LEU A 557 20.22 -6.54 27.89
C LEU A 557 20.59 -8.04 27.90
N PRO A 558 19.61 -8.93 28.14
CA PRO A 558 19.79 -10.36 27.94
C PRO A 558 20.21 -10.72 26.51
N PHE A 559 20.78 -11.91 26.31
CA PHE A 559 20.96 -12.42 24.97
C PHE A 559 19.58 -12.76 24.38
N VAL A 560 19.27 -12.16 23.22
CA VAL A 560 18.05 -12.42 22.46
C VAL A 560 18.42 -12.58 20.99
N GLY A 561 18.23 -13.78 20.45
CA GLY A 561 18.63 -14.12 19.09
C GLY A 561 17.89 -15.32 18.54
N THR A 562 18.30 -15.80 17.36
CA THR A 562 17.82 -17.07 16.80
C THR A 562 18.72 -18.23 17.23
N PHE A 563 18.25 -19.46 17.03
CA PHE A 563 19.07 -20.67 17.26
C PHE A 563 20.40 -20.60 16.51
N HIS A 564 20.37 -20.24 15.24
CA HIS A 564 21.56 -20.11 14.41
C HIS A 564 22.48 -18.98 14.86
N GLY A 565 21.91 -17.82 15.25
CA GLY A 565 22.70 -16.71 15.80
C GLY A 565 23.38 -17.06 17.13
N LEU A 566 22.69 -17.83 17.99
CA LEU A 566 23.27 -18.38 19.21
C LEU A 566 24.42 -19.34 18.89
N CYS A 567 24.16 -20.36 18.06
CA CYS A 567 25.16 -21.37 17.68
C CYS A 567 26.40 -20.75 17.03
N LEU A 568 26.23 -19.76 16.13
CA LEU A 568 27.35 -19.04 15.54
C LEU A 568 28.19 -18.33 16.61
N THR A 569 27.54 -17.65 17.56
CA THR A 569 28.23 -16.96 18.66
C THR A 569 29.02 -17.96 19.51
N LEU A 570 28.43 -19.12 19.80
CA LEU A 570 29.08 -20.18 20.59
C LEU A 570 30.27 -20.79 19.84
N LEU A 571 30.11 -21.14 18.57
CA LEU A 571 31.18 -21.75 17.76
C LEU A 571 32.37 -20.79 17.58
N ASN A 572 32.12 -19.51 17.34
CA ASN A 572 33.19 -18.51 17.20
C ASN A 572 33.98 -18.27 18.50
N HIS A 573 33.42 -18.55 19.68
CA HIS A 573 34.21 -18.50 20.94
C HIS A 573 35.17 -19.68 21.11
N HIS A 574 34.94 -20.81 20.41
CA HIS A 574 35.71 -22.05 20.59
C HIS A 574 36.54 -22.45 19.37
N ASN A 575 36.37 -21.75 18.24
CA ASN A 575 37.13 -22.00 17.02
C ASN A 575 37.90 -20.74 16.61
N GLU A 576 39.23 -20.76 16.78
CA GLU A 576 40.12 -19.64 16.47
C GLU A 576 40.07 -19.23 14.98
N ASN A 577 39.79 -20.17 14.08
CA ASN A 577 39.66 -19.90 12.64
C ASN A 577 38.26 -19.39 12.24
N GLY A 578 37.32 -19.33 13.18
CA GLY A 578 35.93 -18.95 12.92
C GLY A 578 35.15 -19.95 12.06
N CYS A 579 33.90 -19.63 11.78
CA CYS A 579 32.99 -20.41 10.94
C CYS A 579 32.36 -19.49 9.89
N VAL A 580 32.75 -19.64 8.63
CA VAL A 580 32.20 -18.85 7.52
C VAL A 580 30.93 -19.51 7.01
N ILE A 581 29.82 -18.80 7.10
CA ILE A 581 28.50 -19.31 6.70
C ILE A 581 28.35 -19.22 5.18
N ILE A 582 28.00 -20.35 4.56
CA ILE A 582 27.69 -20.43 3.13
C ILE A 582 26.17 -20.40 2.86
N ASP A 583 25.77 -19.81 1.74
CA ASP A 583 24.36 -19.74 1.32
C ASP A 583 23.92 -20.93 0.45
N GLU A 584 22.65 -20.97 0.05
CA GLU A 584 22.10 -22.06 -0.79
C GLU A 584 22.77 -22.19 -2.17
N ASP A 585 23.25 -21.11 -2.77
CA ASP A 585 23.92 -21.17 -4.06
C ASP A 585 25.38 -21.63 -3.92
N ASP A 586 26.03 -21.25 -2.81
CA ASP A 586 27.32 -21.82 -2.41
C ASP A 586 27.22 -23.33 -2.18
N ARG A 587 26.18 -23.79 -1.47
CA ARG A 587 25.91 -25.22 -1.26
C ARG A 587 25.75 -25.97 -2.59
N LYS A 588 25.03 -25.39 -3.55
CA LYS A 588 24.88 -25.95 -4.91
C LYS A 588 26.21 -26.02 -5.67
N THR A 589 27.07 -25.02 -5.50
CA THR A 589 28.37 -25.01 -6.17
C THR A 589 29.29 -26.10 -5.59
N ILE A 590 29.33 -26.21 -4.27
CA ILE A 590 30.16 -27.19 -3.56
C ILE A 590 29.69 -28.63 -3.84
N ILE A 591 28.38 -28.90 -3.86
CA ILE A 591 27.90 -30.27 -4.17
C ILE A 591 28.26 -30.69 -5.60
N LEU A 592 28.32 -29.77 -6.56
CA LEU A 592 28.79 -30.07 -7.92
C LEU A 592 30.28 -30.41 -7.93
N ASP A 593 31.09 -29.76 -7.10
CA ASP A 593 32.51 -30.13 -6.94
C ASP A 593 32.68 -31.52 -6.33
N VAL A 594 31.84 -31.86 -5.33
CA VAL A 594 31.81 -33.19 -4.72
C VAL A 594 31.47 -34.26 -5.76
N ILE A 595 30.44 -34.03 -6.58
CA ILE A 595 30.05 -34.96 -7.65
C ILE A 595 31.21 -35.19 -8.62
N LYS A 596 31.84 -34.11 -9.11
CA LYS A 596 33.00 -34.21 -10.01
C LYS A 596 34.17 -34.97 -9.37
N HIS A 597 34.40 -34.79 -8.07
CA HIS A 597 35.46 -35.48 -7.35
C HIS A 597 35.15 -36.98 -7.17
N MET A 598 33.89 -37.33 -6.87
CA MET A 598 33.44 -38.72 -6.78
C MET A 598 33.56 -39.44 -8.13
N GLU A 599 33.14 -38.78 -9.22
CA GLU A 599 33.23 -39.32 -10.59
C GLU A 599 34.69 -39.56 -11.02
N LYS A 600 35.60 -38.64 -10.70
CA LYS A 600 37.05 -38.81 -10.96
C LYS A 600 37.66 -39.99 -10.22
N ASN A 601 37.11 -40.37 -9.06
CA ASN A 601 37.55 -41.52 -8.28
C ASN A 601 36.79 -42.81 -8.62
N GLY A 602 36.06 -42.85 -9.74
CA GLY A 602 35.38 -44.05 -10.24
C GLY A 602 33.99 -44.30 -9.65
N HIS A 603 33.40 -43.34 -8.91
CA HIS A 603 32.07 -43.46 -8.33
C HIS A 603 31.04 -42.59 -9.08
N ALA A 604 30.15 -43.22 -9.86
CA ALA A 604 29.10 -42.51 -10.60
C ALA A 604 27.95 -42.05 -9.67
N VAL A 605 27.54 -40.79 -9.77
CA VAL A 605 26.46 -40.20 -8.97
C VAL A 605 25.24 -39.90 -9.86
N ALA A 606 24.27 -40.82 -9.90
CA ALA A 606 23.06 -40.68 -10.72
C ALA A 606 21.94 -39.83 -10.08
N VAL A 607 22.15 -39.31 -8.86
CA VAL A 607 21.15 -38.56 -8.10
C VAL A 607 21.26 -37.06 -8.38
N LYS A 608 20.12 -36.36 -8.50
CA LYS A 608 20.10 -34.91 -8.75
C LYS A 608 20.72 -34.14 -7.56
N PRO A 609 21.52 -33.08 -7.81
CA PRO A 609 22.15 -32.29 -6.75
C PRO A 609 21.21 -31.75 -5.68
N LYS A 610 20.01 -31.31 -6.08
CA LYS A 610 18.99 -30.81 -5.13
C LYS A 610 18.58 -31.89 -4.12
N THR A 611 18.31 -33.10 -4.60
CA THR A 611 17.93 -34.24 -3.75
C THR A 611 19.05 -34.61 -2.78
N LEU A 612 20.31 -34.56 -3.22
CA LEU A 612 21.46 -34.79 -2.35
C LEU A 612 21.55 -33.74 -1.23
N LEU A 613 21.35 -32.46 -1.55
CA LEU A 613 21.36 -31.37 -0.55
C LEU A 613 20.21 -31.51 0.46
N ASP A 614 19.02 -31.92 0.00
CA ASP A 614 17.86 -32.17 0.86
C ASP A 614 18.16 -33.34 1.84
N TRP A 615 18.80 -34.41 1.36
CA TRP A 615 19.24 -35.53 2.21
C TRP A 615 20.35 -35.13 3.20
N ILE A 616 21.33 -34.32 2.77
CA ILE A 616 22.37 -33.79 3.67
C ILE A 616 21.73 -32.95 4.77
N ALA A 617 20.82 -32.04 4.42
CA ALA A 617 20.12 -31.21 5.39
C ALA A 617 19.34 -32.05 6.40
N SER A 618 18.55 -33.02 5.92
CA SER A 618 17.79 -33.94 6.77
C SER A 618 18.69 -34.73 7.74
N THR A 619 19.80 -35.26 7.23
CA THR A 619 20.79 -36.02 8.04
C THR A 619 21.39 -35.15 9.15
N LYS A 620 21.79 -33.91 8.83
CA LYS A 620 22.32 -32.95 9.82
C LYS A 620 21.27 -32.53 10.83
N GLN A 621 20.03 -32.28 10.41
CA GLN A 621 18.92 -31.91 11.29
C GLN A 621 18.60 -33.01 12.31
N LEU A 622 18.69 -34.28 11.92
CA LEU A 622 18.51 -35.45 12.78
C LEU A 622 19.74 -35.76 13.65
N LEU A 623 20.83 -34.99 13.52
CA LEU A 623 22.11 -35.22 14.21
C LEU A 623 22.71 -36.60 13.97
N THR A 624 22.36 -37.25 12.86
CA THR A 624 22.85 -38.58 12.50
C THR A 624 24.38 -38.52 12.29
N PRO A 625 25.16 -39.47 12.85
CA PRO A 625 26.60 -39.54 12.58
C PRO A 625 26.92 -39.67 11.08
N PRO A 626 28.06 -39.15 10.59
CA PRO A 626 28.45 -39.24 9.18
C PRO A 626 28.57 -40.68 8.63
N GLU A 627 28.68 -41.67 9.51
CA GLU A 627 28.75 -43.10 9.19
C GLU A 627 27.38 -43.73 8.97
N GLU A 628 26.31 -43.05 9.37
CA GLU A 628 24.92 -43.48 9.29
C GLU A 628 24.13 -42.57 8.34
N CYS A 629 22.96 -43.04 7.92
CA CYS A 629 22.09 -42.29 7.02
C CYS A 629 20.67 -42.29 7.59
N ALA A 630 19.95 -41.17 7.42
CA ALA A 630 18.53 -41.08 7.75
C ALA A 630 17.71 -42.16 7.03
N ASP A 631 16.64 -42.62 7.68
CA ASP A 631 15.71 -43.60 7.13
C ASP A 631 15.04 -43.05 5.85
N GLY A 632 14.86 -43.92 4.83
CA GLY A 632 14.18 -43.57 3.57
C GLY A 632 15.06 -43.52 2.31
N ILE A 633 16.38 -43.75 2.42
CA ILE A 633 17.27 -43.89 1.24
C ILE A 633 17.39 -45.37 0.84
N ALA A 634 17.15 -45.67 -0.44
CA ALA A 634 17.26 -47.03 -0.98
C ALA A 634 18.70 -47.59 -0.83
N GLY A 635 18.81 -48.91 -0.59
CA GLY A 635 20.09 -49.56 -0.23
C GLY A 635 21.26 -49.31 -1.20
N SER A 636 21.02 -49.28 -2.52
CA SER A 636 22.04 -48.98 -3.52
C SER A 636 22.47 -47.50 -3.55
N GLN A 637 21.58 -46.59 -3.16
CA GLN A 637 21.85 -45.15 -3.09
C GLN A 637 22.54 -44.76 -1.78
N LYS A 638 22.38 -45.56 -0.71
CA LYS A 638 22.93 -45.29 0.62
C LYS A 638 24.46 -45.23 0.62
N GLN A 639 25.15 -46.17 -0.02
CA GLN A 639 26.63 -46.15 -0.08
C GLN A 639 27.17 -44.94 -0.83
N ILE A 640 26.56 -44.59 -1.98
CA ILE A 640 26.94 -43.41 -2.76
C ILE A 640 26.71 -42.14 -1.94
N PHE A 641 25.56 -42.05 -1.25
CA PHE A 641 25.23 -40.91 -0.41
C PHE A 641 26.23 -40.73 0.75
N LEU A 642 26.61 -41.80 1.45
CA LEU A 642 27.62 -41.71 2.53
C LEU A 642 28.98 -41.21 2.01
N GLY A 643 29.41 -41.68 0.84
CA GLY A 643 30.60 -41.17 0.17
C GLY A 643 30.52 -39.67 -0.15
N VAL A 644 29.37 -39.24 -0.70
CA VAL A 644 29.06 -37.83 -0.99
C VAL A 644 29.06 -36.99 0.29
N LEU A 645 28.38 -37.43 1.35
CA LEU A 645 28.28 -36.72 2.63
C LEU A 645 29.66 -36.52 3.26
N LYS A 646 30.48 -37.58 3.28
CA LYS A 646 31.86 -37.53 3.80
C LYS A 646 32.73 -36.57 3.00
N CYS A 647 32.64 -36.62 1.67
CA CYS A 647 33.40 -35.72 0.78
C CYS A 647 32.95 -34.27 0.95
N TYR A 648 31.64 -34.02 1.03
CA TYR A 648 31.04 -32.71 1.26
C TYR A 648 31.54 -32.09 2.57
N GLN A 649 31.44 -32.82 3.69
CA GLN A 649 31.88 -32.32 4.99
C GLN A 649 33.40 -32.08 5.03
N ASN A 650 34.21 -32.92 4.37
CA ASN A 650 35.65 -32.73 4.27
C ASN A 650 36.00 -31.46 3.49
N LEU A 651 35.31 -31.17 2.37
CA LEU A 651 35.52 -29.93 1.61
C LEU A 651 35.14 -28.67 2.41
N LEU A 652 34.05 -28.73 3.18
CA LEU A 652 33.68 -27.65 4.09
C LEU A 652 34.77 -27.43 5.16
N SER A 653 35.22 -28.51 5.79
CA SER A 653 36.27 -28.47 6.82
C SER A 653 37.60 -27.91 6.31
N ILE A 654 38.06 -28.34 5.13
CA ILE A 654 39.31 -27.83 4.51
C ILE A 654 39.24 -26.31 4.29
N GLN A 655 38.06 -25.78 3.98
CA GLN A 655 37.87 -24.36 3.69
C GLN A 655 37.42 -23.53 4.91
N GLY A 656 37.22 -24.14 6.09
CA GLY A 656 36.68 -23.44 7.26
C GLY A 656 35.24 -22.95 7.08
N LEU A 657 34.46 -23.67 6.25
CA LEU A 657 33.08 -23.33 5.92
C LEU A 657 32.09 -24.10 6.78
N CYS A 658 30.92 -23.50 6.99
CA CYS A 658 29.78 -24.12 7.63
C CYS A 658 28.53 -23.82 6.81
N ASP A 659 27.72 -24.82 6.51
CA ASP A 659 26.35 -24.54 6.05
C ASP A 659 25.43 -24.16 7.22
N TYR A 660 24.17 -23.84 6.91
CA TYR A 660 23.22 -23.40 7.92
C TYR A 660 22.95 -24.47 8.99
N GLU A 661 22.87 -25.74 8.59
CA GLU A 661 22.59 -26.87 9.50
C GLU A 661 23.81 -27.22 10.37
N ASP A 662 25.02 -27.01 9.85
CA ASP A 662 26.28 -27.19 10.59
C ASP A 662 26.35 -26.37 11.87
N LEU A 663 25.71 -25.19 11.91
CA LEU A 663 25.71 -24.34 13.10
C LEU A 663 25.10 -25.09 14.30
N ILE A 664 23.94 -25.72 14.10
CA ILE A 664 23.29 -26.50 15.16
C ILE A 664 24.03 -27.81 15.38
N TYR A 665 24.33 -28.55 14.29
CA TYR A 665 24.97 -29.87 14.37
C TYR A 665 26.30 -29.81 15.15
N ASN A 666 27.20 -28.89 14.78
CA ASN A 666 28.52 -28.77 15.40
C ASN A 666 28.41 -28.27 16.86
N THR A 667 27.47 -27.37 17.15
CA THR A 667 27.27 -26.88 18.54
C THR A 667 26.79 -27.99 19.46
N VAL A 668 25.84 -28.82 19.01
CA VAL A 668 25.37 -29.96 19.81
C VAL A 668 26.50 -30.97 20.02
N ARG A 669 27.25 -31.30 18.97
CA ARG A 669 28.43 -32.19 19.08
C ARG A 669 29.49 -31.65 20.03
N LEU A 670 29.78 -30.34 19.99
CA LEU A 670 30.70 -29.68 20.91
C LEU A 670 30.24 -29.85 22.36
N PHE A 671 28.95 -29.61 22.63
CA PHE A 671 28.39 -29.74 23.99
C PHE A 671 28.32 -31.18 24.49
N GLU A 672 28.10 -32.16 23.62
CA GLU A 672 28.07 -33.57 23.99
C GLU A 672 29.48 -34.15 24.21
N LYS A 673 30.48 -33.66 23.49
CA LYS A 673 31.87 -34.11 23.60
C LYS A 673 32.63 -33.42 24.73
N GLU A 674 32.55 -32.09 24.82
CA GLU A 674 33.35 -31.28 25.75
C GLU A 674 32.53 -30.86 26.98
N LYS A 675 32.64 -31.64 28.07
CA LYS A 675 31.82 -31.45 29.29
C LYS A 675 32.08 -30.11 30.00
N ASP A 676 33.29 -29.58 29.93
CA ASP A 676 33.66 -28.30 30.58
C ASP A 676 33.04 -27.09 29.87
N VAL A 677 32.94 -27.17 28.53
CA VAL A 677 32.32 -26.14 27.70
C VAL A 677 30.84 -25.99 28.06
N ILE A 678 30.10 -27.10 28.07
CA ILE A 678 28.67 -27.07 28.40
C ILE A 678 28.43 -26.64 29.86
N LYS A 679 29.30 -27.01 30.80
CA LYS A 679 29.22 -26.55 32.20
C LYS A 679 29.30 -25.03 32.29
N THR A 680 30.24 -24.42 31.56
CA THR A 680 30.39 -22.96 31.49
C THR A 680 29.12 -22.27 30.99
N TYR A 681 28.51 -22.79 29.91
CA TYR A 681 27.28 -22.20 29.37
C TYR A 681 26.05 -22.47 30.23
N ARG A 682 25.99 -23.57 30.95
CA ARG A 682 24.93 -23.84 31.95
C ARG A 682 25.02 -22.90 33.15
N GLU A 683 26.23 -22.58 33.61
CA GLU A 683 26.45 -21.61 34.69
C GLU A 683 26.14 -20.18 34.26
N ARG A 684 26.43 -19.85 33.00
CA ARG A 684 26.03 -18.60 32.36
C ARG A 684 24.51 -18.53 32.22
N TYR A 685 23.89 -19.38 31.40
CA TYR A 685 22.47 -19.31 31.08
C TYR A 685 21.59 -20.03 32.10
N LYS A 686 21.38 -19.38 33.25
CA LYS A 686 20.54 -19.90 34.34
C LYS A 686 19.05 -19.89 34.05
N TYR A 687 18.61 -19.05 33.12
CA TYR A 687 17.22 -18.95 32.67
C TYR A 687 17.17 -19.01 31.14
N VAL A 688 16.45 -19.99 30.60
CA VAL A 688 16.33 -20.21 29.15
C VAL A 688 14.88 -20.01 28.71
N PHE A 689 14.68 -19.18 27.70
CA PHE A 689 13.40 -18.87 27.08
C PHE A 689 13.41 -19.29 25.63
N VAL A 690 12.39 -20.03 25.19
CA VAL A 690 12.26 -20.48 23.80
C VAL A 690 10.87 -20.09 23.27
N ASP A 691 10.85 -19.24 22.24
CA ASP A 691 9.64 -18.84 21.54
C ASP A 691 9.38 -19.73 20.30
N GLU A 692 8.11 -19.84 19.90
CA GLU A 692 7.63 -20.69 18.82
C GLU A 692 8.12 -22.16 18.92
N TYR A 693 8.03 -22.75 20.12
CA TYR A 693 8.54 -24.08 20.42
C TYR A 693 7.98 -25.22 19.54
N GLN A 694 6.81 -25.03 18.92
CA GLN A 694 6.27 -25.98 17.95
C GLN A 694 7.12 -26.12 16.68
N ASP A 695 7.89 -25.09 16.31
CA ASP A 695 8.65 -25.08 15.05
C ASP A 695 10.04 -25.70 15.20
N LEU A 696 10.37 -26.28 16.36
CA LEU A 696 11.68 -26.90 16.57
C LEU A 696 11.86 -28.17 15.74
N ASN A 697 13.06 -28.35 15.19
CA ASN A 697 13.53 -29.62 14.64
C ASN A 697 14.31 -30.43 15.69
N HIS A 698 14.78 -31.63 15.33
CA HIS A 698 15.48 -32.52 16.26
C HIS A 698 16.74 -31.88 16.85
N GLY A 699 17.61 -31.32 16.01
CA GLY A 699 18.84 -30.66 16.43
C GLY A 699 18.62 -29.51 17.42
N GLN A 700 17.62 -28.65 17.17
CA GLN A 700 17.28 -27.55 18.06
C GLN A 700 16.73 -28.04 19.40
N TYR A 701 15.82 -29.03 19.36
CA TYR A 701 15.30 -29.66 20.57
C TYR A 701 16.43 -30.30 21.40
N ARG A 702 17.36 -31.01 20.76
CA ARG A 702 18.55 -31.58 21.42
C ARG A 702 19.45 -30.51 22.01
N LEU A 703 19.70 -29.41 21.29
CA LEU A 703 20.47 -28.28 21.83
C LEU A 703 19.87 -27.73 23.11
N VAL A 704 18.55 -27.49 23.14
CA VAL A 704 17.83 -27.00 24.32
C VAL A 704 17.93 -28.01 25.48
N LYS A 705 17.76 -29.30 25.19
CA LYS A 705 17.86 -30.38 26.19
C LYS A 705 19.28 -30.55 26.74
N THR A 706 20.31 -30.30 25.93
CA THR A 706 21.70 -30.32 26.39
C THR A 706 22.01 -29.09 27.24
N LEU A 707 21.48 -27.91 26.91
CA LEU A 707 21.62 -26.70 27.74
C LEU A 707 20.88 -26.85 29.07
N VAL A 708 19.66 -27.36 29.07
CA VAL A 708 18.87 -27.59 30.28
C VAL A 708 18.55 -29.09 30.35
N PRO A 709 19.38 -29.90 31.03
CA PRO A 709 19.11 -31.33 31.16
C PRO A 709 17.98 -31.61 32.17
N PRO A 710 17.06 -32.55 31.85
CA PRO A 710 16.05 -33.05 32.78
C PRO A 710 16.62 -33.53 34.12
N GLY A 711 15.84 -33.44 35.19
CA GLY A 711 16.22 -33.98 36.51
C GLY A 711 17.27 -33.17 37.29
N THR A 712 17.83 -32.10 36.74
CA THR A 712 18.82 -31.25 37.44
C THR A 712 18.15 -30.20 38.36
N LYS A 713 18.88 -29.72 39.39
CA LYS A 713 18.36 -28.74 40.38
C LYS A 713 18.13 -27.33 39.79
N ASN A 714 18.92 -26.91 38.79
CA ASN A 714 18.84 -25.58 38.18
C ASN A 714 18.20 -25.64 36.78
N ARG A 715 16.92 -26.03 36.71
CA ARG A 715 16.17 -26.27 35.46
C ARG A 715 15.15 -25.17 35.12
N ASN A 716 15.57 -23.91 35.08
CA ASN A 716 14.66 -22.80 34.75
C ASN A 716 14.53 -22.62 33.23
N ILE A 717 13.60 -23.37 32.63
CA ILE A 717 13.27 -23.26 31.22
C ILE A 717 11.80 -22.84 31.05
N CYS A 718 11.56 -21.86 30.19
CA CYS A 718 10.24 -21.37 29.83
C CYS A 718 10.08 -21.49 28.31
N VAL A 719 9.24 -22.42 27.88
CA VAL A 719 8.93 -22.59 26.45
C VAL A 719 7.52 -22.04 26.17
N ILE A 720 7.36 -21.37 25.04
CA ILE A 720 6.06 -20.87 24.59
C ILE A 720 5.82 -21.28 23.15
N GLY A 721 4.59 -21.66 22.83
CA GLY A 721 4.25 -22.09 21.48
C GLY A 721 2.77 -22.39 21.31
N ASP A 722 2.42 -22.68 20.06
CA ASP A 722 1.09 -23.12 19.66
C ASP A 722 1.22 -24.29 18.69
N PRO A 723 0.90 -25.53 19.12
CA PRO A 723 0.99 -26.69 18.25
C PRO A 723 0.10 -26.58 16.99
N ASP A 724 -1.02 -25.85 17.06
CA ASP A 724 -1.90 -25.63 15.91
C ASP A 724 -1.30 -24.63 14.88
N GLN A 725 -0.14 -24.01 15.17
CA GLN A 725 0.63 -23.14 14.25
C GLN A 725 1.89 -23.80 13.67
N LEU A 726 2.03 -25.12 13.78
CA LEU A 726 3.12 -25.89 13.17
C LEU A 726 2.90 -26.02 11.65
N ILE A 727 3.68 -25.24 10.88
CA ILE A 727 3.54 -25.13 9.40
C ILE A 727 4.90 -25.25 8.67
N TYR A 728 5.89 -25.79 9.35
CA TYR A 728 7.25 -26.00 8.83
C TYR A 728 7.66 -27.47 8.94
N GLY A 729 6.70 -28.40 8.82
CA GLY A 729 6.96 -29.84 8.86
C GLY A 729 7.98 -30.27 7.80
N PHE A 730 7.88 -29.68 6.61
CA PHE A 730 8.85 -29.86 5.52
C PHE A 730 10.30 -29.40 5.84
N ARG A 731 10.52 -28.63 6.92
CA ARG A 731 11.85 -28.25 7.45
C ARG A 731 12.28 -29.12 8.65
N GLY A 732 11.60 -30.24 8.89
CA GLY A 732 11.90 -31.17 9.98
C GLY A 732 11.28 -30.80 11.34
N SER A 733 10.41 -29.80 11.39
CA SER A 733 9.68 -29.43 12.62
C SER A 733 8.60 -30.46 12.95
N ASP A 734 8.42 -30.79 14.22
CA ASP A 734 7.51 -31.87 14.63
C ASP A 734 6.88 -31.59 16.00
N ILE A 735 5.56 -31.78 16.10
CA ILE A 735 4.78 -31.61 17.33
C ILE A 735 5.24 -32.55 18.45
N LYS A 736 5.90 -33.66 18.12
CA LYS A 736 6.45 -34.60 19.10
C LYS A 736 7.40 -33.92 20.09
N TYR A 737 8.13 -32.87 19.69
CA TYR A 737 9.03 -32.17 20.61
C TYR A 737 8.27 -31.39 21.68
N PHE A 738 7.11 -30.84 21.31
CA PHE A 738 6.18 -30.21 22.26
C PHE A 738 5.69 -31.23 23.30
N ASN A 739 5.30 -32.42 22.84
CA ASN A 739 4.85 -33.50 23.73
C ASN A 739 6.00 -34.07 24.57
N ASN A 740 7.19 -34.19 23.99
CA ASN A 740 8.38 -34.69 24.68
C ASN A 740 8.84 -33.74 25.78
N PHE A 741 8.62 -32.42 25.67
CA PHE A 741 8.92 -31.49 26.74
C PHE A 741 8.17 -31.85 28.04
N ILE A 742 6.89 -32.19 27.94
CA ILE A 742 6.06 -32.59 29.10
C ILE A 742 6.55 -33.92 29.69
N LYS A 743 7.01 -34.84 28.84
CA LYS A 743 7.61 -36.12 29.29
C LYS A 743 8.98 -35.93 29.95
N ASP A 744 9.79 -35.05 29.40
CA ASP A 744 11.13 -34.74 29.89
C ASP A 744 11.10 -33.95 31.21
N TYR A 745 10.10 -33.09 31.38
CA TYR A 745 9.89 -32.26 32.56
C TYR A 745 8.51 -32.53 33.17
N PRO A 746 8.33 -33.66 33.88
CA PRO A 746 7.03 -34.03 34.44
C PRO A 746 6.55 -33.07 35.53
N ASP A 747 7.46 -32.29 36.14
CA ASP A 747 7.16 -31.21 37.09
C ASP A 747 6.92 -29.85 36.42
N ALA A 748 6.83 -29.79 35.08
CA ALA A 748 6.60 -28.54 34.37
C ALA A 748 5.16 -28.05 34.53
N GLU A 749 5.03 -26.78 34.94
CA GLU A 749 3.71 -26.14 35.03
C GLU A 749 3.22 -25.74 33.63
N VAL A 750 1.96 -26.07 33.32
CA VAL A 750 1.33 -25.82 32.02
C VAL A 750 0.39 -24.62 32.12
N PHE A 751 0.77 -23.50 31.50
CA PHE A 751 -0.06 -22.30 31.41
C PHE A 751 -0.77 -22.25 30.06
N ARG A 752 -2.07 -21.91 30.06
CA ARG A 752 -2.88 -21.80 28.82
C ARG A 752 -3.37 -20.37 28.63
N LEU A 753 -2.94 -19.73 27.54
CA LEU A 753 -3.43 -18.40 27.17
C LEU A 753 -4.58 -18.55 26.17
N ILE A 754 -5.81 -18.26 26.62
CA ILE A 754 -7.05 -18.49 25.86
C ILE A 754 -7.78 -17.21 25.40
N GLN A 755 -7.38 -16.04 25.89
CA GLN A 755 -7.98 -14.77 25.48
C GLN A 755 -7.19 -14.18 24.31
N ASN A 756 -7.85 -13.97 23.17
CA ASN A 756 -7.30 -13.33 21.99
C ASN A 756 -7.62 -11.83 21.96
N TYR A 757 -6.62 -11.05 21.55
CA TYR A 757 -6.66 -9.58 21.47
C TYR A 757 -6.54 -9.05 20.03
N ARG A 758 -6.60 -9.93 19.04
CA ARG A 758 -6.32 -9.62 17.63
C ARG A 758 -7.58 -9.69 16.77
N SER A 759 -8.24 -10.83 16.78
CA SER A 759 -9.25 -11.23 15.80
C SER A 759 -10.65 -11.14 16.39
N THR A 760 -11.65 -10.89 15.54
CA THR A 760 -13.06 -10.95 15.94
C THR A 760 -13.47 -12.37 16.32
N ARG A 761 -14.52 -12.47 17.14
CA ARG A 761 -15.09 -13.75 17.57
C ARG A 761 -15.44 -14.67 16.40
N THR A 762 -16.08 -14.15 15.36
CA THR A 762 -16.48 -14.92 14.15
C THR A 762 -15.29 -15.59 13.46
N ILE A 763 -14.17 -14.87 13.30
CA ILE A 763 -12.95 -15.41 12.68
C ILE A 763 -12.36 -16.53 13.54
N LEU A 764 -12.36 -16.38 14.86
CA LEU A 764 -11.87 -17.40 15.77
C LEU A 764 -12.77 -18.63 15.82
N ASP A 765 -14.09 -18.45 15.84
CA ASP A 765 -15.05 -19.56 15.84
C ASP A 765 -14.93 -20.38 14.54
N ALA A 766 -14.85 -19.73 13.38
CA ALA A 766 -14.67 -20.41 12.11
C ALA A 766 -13.30 -21.10 11.99
N SER A 767 -12.21 -20.42 12.39
CA SER A 767 -10.87 -21.04 12.34
C SER A 767 -10.75 -22.21 13.31
N TYR A 768 -11.43 -22.16 14.47
CA TYR A 768 -11.50 -23.26 15.42
C TYR A 768 -12.27 -24.48 14.87
N GLN A 769 -13.36 -24.26 14.12
CA GLN A 769 -14.09 -25.35 13.43
C GLN A 769 -13.17 -26.09 12.46
N VAL A 770 -12.44 -25.36 11.61
CA VAL A 770 -11.58 -25.96 10.58
C VAL A 770 -10.42 -26.75 11.19
N ILE A 771 -9.76 -26.22 12.22
CA ILE A 771 -8.64 -26.93 12.85
C ILE A 771 -9.09 -28.15 13.67
N SER A 772 -10.34 -28.15 14.16
CA SER A 772 -10.88 -29.22 15.01
C SER A 772 -11.52 -30.39 14.26
N ALA A 773 -11.64 -30.31 12.93
CA ALA A 773 -12.37 -31.30 12.13
C ALA A 773 -11.72 -32.70 12.06
N ARG A 774 -10.40 -32.83 12.26
CA ARG A 774 -9.69 -34.12 12.14
C ARG A 774 -8.81 -34.45 13.35
N GLU A 775 -7.79 -33.64 13.60
CA GLU A 775 -6.74 -33.97 14.57
C GLU A 775 -7.20 -33.71 16.02
N LYS A 776 -7.20 -34.76 16.86
CA LYS A 776 -7.40 -34.64 18.31
C LYS A 776 -6.08 -34.21 18.97
N ASN A 777 -5.84 -32.90 19.01
CA ASN A 777 -4.71 -32.34 19.75
C ASN A 777 -5.09 -32.13 21.24
N PRO A 778 -4.48 -32.86 22.21
CA PRO A 778 -4.82 -32.75 23.64
C PRO A 778 -4.40 -31.40 24.26
N HIS A 779 -3.52 -30.66 23.58
CA HIS A 779 -3.07 -29.34 24.02
C HIS A 779 -3.94 -28.20 23.45
N ARG A 780 -4.83 -28.49 22.49
CA ARG A 780 -5.73 -27.49 21.91
C ARG A 780 -6.67 -26.93 22.96
N SER A 781 -6.82 -25.61 22.95
CA SER A 781 -7.77 -24.90 23.79
C SER A 781 -8.61 -23.97 22.92
N ARG A 782 -9.91 -23.90 23.18
CA ARG A 782 -10.76 -22.94 22.46
C ARG A 782 -10.41 -21.53 22.91
N ILE A 783 -9.98 -20.72 21.96
CA ILE A 783 -9.63 -19.33 22.17
C ILE A 783 -10.89 -18.49 22.04
N TYR A 784 -11.07 -17.51 22.91
CA TYR A 784 -12.18 -16.56 22.82
C TYR A 784 -11.67 -15.15 22.58
N SER A 785 -12.51 -14.32 21.95
CA SER A 785 -12.25 -12.89 21.75
C SER A 785 -13.42 -12.08 22.31
N THR A 786 -13.09 -10.95 22.93
CA THR A 786 -14.06 -9.93 23.34
C THR A 786 -14.31 -8.90 22.24
N ILE A 787 -13.65 -9.03 21.08
CA ILE A 787 -13.79 -8.15 19.94
C ILE A 787 -14.98 -8.61 19.11
N ASN A 788 -16.04 -7.80 19.10
CA ASN A 788 -17.18 -8.00 18.23
C ASN A 788 -16.87 -7.42 16.85
N GLY A 789 -17.26 -8.14 15.80
CA GLY A 789 -17.14 -7.68 14.41
C GLY A 789 -18.27 -8.24 13.57
N ASP A 790 -18.05 -8.39 12.27
CA ASP A 790 -19.04 -8.95 11.37
C ASP A 790 -19.43 -10.37 11.80
N LYS A 791 -20.72 -10.69 11.68
CA LYS A 791 -21.27 -12.00 12.08
C LYS A 791 -20.85 -13.13 11.14
N THR A 792 -20.34 -12.80 9.96
CA THR A 792 -20.03 -13.76 8.89
C THR A 792 -18.69 -13.45 8.24
N ILE A 793 -18.03 -14.50 7.77
CA ILE A 793 -16.89 -14.47 6.86
C ILE A 793 -17.43 -14.50 5.42
N HIS A 794 -16.84 -13.70 4.54
CA HIS A 794 -17.28 -13.61 3.15
C HIS A 794 -16.61 -14.70 2.31
N VAL A 795 -17.40 -15.42 1.52
CA VAL A 795 -16.91 -16.38 0.53
C VAL A 795 -17.29 -15.87 -0.85
N ILE A 796 -16.28 -15.63 -1.69
CA ILE A 796 -16.44 -15.02 -3.01
C ILE A 796 -16.10 -16.03 -4.09
N GLU A 797 -17.07 -16.28 -4.95
CA GLU A 797 -16.90 -17.10 -6.14
C GLU A 797 -16.60 -16.22 -7.35
N ALA A 798 -15.49 -16.52 -8.06
CA ALA A 798 -15.14 -15.90 -9.33
C ALA A 798 -15.12 -16.91 -10.49
N ALA A 799 -15.41 -16.44 -11.71
CA ALA A 799 -15.40 -17.28 -12.90
C ALA A 799 -13.98 -17.73 -13.33
N SER A 800 -12.95 -16.94 -13.03
CA SER A 800 -11.56 -17.22 -13.40
C SER A 800 -10.58 -16.60 -12.40
N ALA A 801 -9.31 -17.04 -12.43
CA ALA A 801 -8.25 -16.46 -11.60
C ALA A 801 -8.08 -14.92 -11.80
N LYS A 802 -8.23 -14.41 -13.04
CA LYS A 802 -8.24 -12.96 -13.29
C LYS A 802 -9.50 -12.30 -12.71
N GLY A 803 -10.65 -12.96 -12.82
CA GLY A 803 -11.91 -12.50 -12.21
C GLY A 803 -11.85 -12.42 -10.69
N GLU A 804 -11.13 -13.35 -10.06
CA GLU A 804 -10.86 -13.35 -8.61
C GLU A 804 -10.07 -12.10 -8.21
N ALA A 805 -8.94 -11.84 -8.87
CA ALA A 805 -8.13 -10.66 -8.61
C ALA A 805 -8.90 -9.35 -8.83
N VAL A 806 -9.75 -9.27 -9.86
CA VAL A 806 -10.63 -8.11 -10.11
C VAL A 806 -11.67 -7.96 -9.00
N ALA A 807 -12.25 -9.05 -8.51
CA ALA A 807 -13.21 -9.01 -7.41
C ALA A 807 -12.54 -8.49 -6.12
N VAL A 808 -11.35 -8.99 -5.80
CA VAL A 808 -10.56 -8.50 -4.65
C VAL A 808 -10.25 -7.01 -4.79
N GLY A 809 -9.75 -6.57 -5.95
CA GLY A 809 -9.48 -5.15 -6.22
C GLY A 809 -10.71 -4.27 -5.98
N LYS A 810 -11.87 -4.65 -6.55
CA LYS A 810 -13.14 -3.92 -6.34
C LYS A 810 -13.58 -3.87 -4.88
N ILE A 811 -13.32 -4.92 -4.10
CA ILE A 811 -13.66 -4.95 -2.68
C ILE A 811 -12.72 -4.03 -1.90
N ILE A 812 -11.42 -4.03 -2.20
CA ILE A 812 -10.46 -3.08 -1.62
C ILE A 812 -10.92 -1.65 -1.92
N GLU A 813 -11.23 -1.33 -3.17
CA GLU A 813 -11.77 -0.01 -3.55
C GLU A 813 -13.04 0.33 -2.77
N LYS A 814 -14.00 -0.60 -2.67
CA LYS A 814 -15.26 -0.42 -1.92
C LYS A 814 -14.99 -0.17 -0.43
N LEU A 815 -14.11 -0.95 0.19
CA LEU A 815 -13.75 -0.83 1.60
C LEU A 815 -12.92 0.42 1.89
N MET A 816 -12.25 0.99 0.90
CA MET A 816 -11.66 2.32 1.01
C MET A 816 -12.69 3.45 0.87
N GLY A 817 -13.98 3.15 0.64
CA GLY A 817 -15.01 4.16 0.36
C GLY A 817 -15.10 4.58 -1.10
N GLY A 818 -14.40 3.90 -2.01
CA GLY A 818 -14.28 4.27 -3.42
C GLY A 818 -12.99 5.06 -3.67
N MET A 819 -12.34 4.81 -4.83
CA MET A 819 -11.10 5.46 -5.26
C MET A 819 -11.33 6.80 -5.99
N GLY A 820 -12.57 7.26 -6.09
CA GLY A 820 -12.90 8.54 -6.71
C GLY A 820 -14.32 8.98 -6.40
N PHE A 821 -14.58 10.29 -6.56
CA PHE A 821 -15.86 10.95 -6.30
C PHE A 821 -17.07 10.22 -6.90
N TYR A 822 -16.92 9.62 -8.09
CA TYR A 822 -18.02 9.00 -8.83
C TYR A 822 -18.54 7.68 -8.23
N PHE A 823 -17.72 6.94 -7.48
CA PHE A 823 -18.14 5.65 -6.88
C PHE A 823 -19.11 5.87 -5.71
N MET A 824 -18.95 6.98 -4.98
CA MET A 824 -19.83 7.34 -3.87
C MET A 824 -21.23 7.75 -4.36
N ASP A 825 -21.31 8.49 -5.48
CA ASP A 825 -22.56 9.01 -6.02
C ASP A 825 -23.49 7.89 -6.55
N PHE A 826 -22.93 6.82 -7.16
CA PHE A 826 -23.69 5.76 -7.83
C PHE A 826 -23.68 4.39 -7.15
N GLY A 827 -22.95 4.21 -6.04
CA GLY A 827 -22.90 2.96 -5.29
C GLY A 827 -24.28 2.54 -4.78
N ARG A 828 -24.87 1.49 -5.39
CA ARG A 828 -26.01 0.77 -4.83
C ARG A 828 -25.53 -0.09 -3.66
N ASP A 829 -26.29 -0.05 -2.57
CA ASP A 829 -26.29 -1.03 -1.47
C ASP A 829 -25.07 -1.15 -0.54
N CYS A 830 -24.30 -0.09 -0.32
CA CYS A 830 -23.43 -0.03 0.88
C CYS A 830 -24.01 0.90 1.95
N ASP A 831 -23.91 0.48 3.21
CA ASP A 831 -24.18 1.33 4.37
C ASP A 831 -23.09 2.40 4.46
N ARG A 832 -23.37 3.57 3.88
CA ARG A 832 -22.50 4.74 3.78
C ARG A 832 -22.03 5.32 5.13
N HIS A 833 -22.63 4.86 6.23
CA HIS A 833 -22.47 5.43 7.57
C HIS A 833 -21.47 4.72 8.47
N GLN A 834 -20.89 3.61 7.99
CA GLN A 834 -19.67 3.03 8.55
C GLN A 834 -18.55 3.22 7.54
N ILE A 835 -18.00 4.43 7.47
CA ILE A 835 -16.84 4.69 6.62
C ILE A 835 -15.68 3.89 7.18
N PRO A 836 -15.11 2.94 6.42
CA PRO A 836 -13.98 2.19 6.92
C PRO A 836 -12.80 3.17 6.93
N ASN A 837 -12.25 3.38 8.11
CA ASN A 837 -11.02 4.15 8.36
C ASN A 837 -9.81 3.33 7.87
N LYS A 838 -9.86 2.85 6.62
CA LYS A 838 -8.93 1.89 6.03
C LYS A 838 -8.12 2.53 4.92
N SER A 839 -6.82 2.27 4.95
CA SER A 839 -5.86 2.66 3.93
C SER A 839 -5.26 1.41 3.27
N PHE A 840 -4.45 1.57 2.22
CA PHE A 840 -3.90 0.43 1.48
C PHE A 840 -3.08 -0.53 2.35
N SER A 841 -2.38 0.00 3.36
CA SER A 841 -1.60 -0.81 4.32
C SER A 841 -2.45 -1.75 5.19
N ASP A 842 -3.77 -1.53 5.27
CA ASP A 842 -4.68 -2.36 6.07
C ASP A 842 -5.11 -3.67 5.39
N PHE A 843 -4.74 -3.85 4.12
CA PHE A 843 -5.15 -4.98 3.30
C PHE A 843 -3.99 -5.93 3.01
N ALA A 844 -4.24 -7.23 3.16
CA ALA A 844 -3.34 -8.28 2.69
C ALA A 844 -4.07 -9.32 1.83
N VAL A 845 -3.43 -9.75 0.75
CA VAL A 845 -3.85 -10.88 -0.07
C VAL A 845 -2.84 -12.01 0.13
N LEU A 846 -3.32 -13.09 0.74
CA LEU A 846 -2.54 -14.28 1.05
C LEU A 846 -2.86 -15.39 0.06
N TYR A 847 -1.83 -16.01 -0.47
CA TYR A 847 -1.94 -17.09 -1.46
C TYR A 847 -1.06 -18.30 -1.10
N ARG A 848 -1.35 -19.48 -1.65
CA ARG A 848 -0.58 -20.70 -1.35
C ARG A 848 0.75 -20.76 -2.08
N THR A 849 0.81 -20.25 -3.31
CA THR A 849 2.02 -20.29 -4.17
C THR A 849 2.33 -18.93 -4.79
N ASP A 850 3.61 -18.62 -5.00
CA ASP A 850 4.05 -17.35 -5.57
C ASP A 850 3.55 -17.12 -7.01
N VAL A 851 3.17 -18.17 -7.74
CA VAL A 851 2.63 -18.02 -9.10
C VAL A 851 1.36 -17.15 -9.12
N GLN A 852 0.58 -17.15 -8.03
CA GLN A 852 -0.64 -16.36 -7.92
C GLN A 852 -0.39 -14.86 -7.91
N ASN A 853 0.78 -14.41 -7.44
CA ASN A 853 1.07 -12.98 -7.27
C ASN A 853 0.98 -12.22 -8.60
N LYS A 854 1.40 -12.83 -9.71
CA LYS A 854 1.46 -12.19 -11.03
C LYS A 854 0.12 -11.64 -11.49
N ILE A 855 -0.94 -12.43 -11.31
CA ILE A 855 -2.30 -12.05 -11.73
C ILE A 855 -2.83 -10.92 -10.85
N PHE A 856 -2.56 -10.97 -9.53
CA PHE A 856 -2.95 -9.89 -8.61
C PHE A 856 -2.20 -8.60 -8.91
N SER A 857 -0.88 -8.67 -9.10
CA SER A 857 -0.01 -7.56 -9.51
C SER A 857 -0.54 -6.88 -10.78
N GLU A 858 -0.76 -7.63 -11.85
CA GLU A 858 -1.26 -7.10 -13.12
C GLU A 858 -2.62 -6.40 -12.98
N VAL A 859 -3.53 -6.97 -12.19
CA VAL A 859 -4.86 -6.38 -11.97
C VAL A 859 -4.77 -5.13 -11.09
N PHE A 860 -3.95 -5.14 -10.06
CA PHE A 860 -3.76 -3.99 -9.19
C PHE A 860 -3.06 -2.84 -9.91
N ASP A 861 -2.08 -3.12 -10.76
CA ASP A 861 -1.46 -2.13 -11.64
C ASP A 861 -2.49 -1.51 -12.60
N ALA A 862 -3.31 -2.33 -13.24
CA ALA A 862 -4.38 -1.84 -14.11
C ALA A 862 -5.47 -1.04 -13.36
N ALA A 863 -5.69 -1.35 -12.09
CA ALA A 863 -6.65 -0.67 -11.22
C ALA A 863 -6.06 0.54 -10.46
N GLY A 864 -4.76 0.83 -10.61
CA GLY A 864 -4.09 1.89 -9.86
C GLY A 864 -4.03 1.65 -8.35
N ILE A 865 -4.09 0.39 -7.92
CA ILE A 865 -4.01 0.01 -6.51
C ILE A 865 -2.52 -0.20 -6.17
N PRO A 866 -1.91 0.62 -5.30
CA PRO A 866 -0.52 0.44 -4.90
C PRO A 866 -0.37 -0.83 -4.07
N TYR A 867 0.63 -1.65 -4.41
CA TYR A 867 0.90 -2.92 -3.72
C TYR A 867 2.39 -3.16 -3.49
N GLN A 868 2.68 -4.04 -2.53
CA GLN A 868 4.01 -4.55 -2.25
C GLN A 868 3.98 -6.08 -2.25
N ILE A 869 5.01 -6.70 -2.81
CA ILE A 869 5.15 -8.17 -2.81
C ILE A 869 6.12 -8.55 -1.69
N VAL A 870 5.63 -9.24 -0.67
CA VAL A 870 6.46 -9.76 0.43
C VAL A 870 6.90 -11.17 0.06
N ASN A 871 8.08 -11.26 -0.55
CA ASN A 871 8.72 -12.51 -0.90
C ASN A 871 9.76 -12.92 0.16
N ARG A 872 10.02 -14.22 0.23
CA ARG A 872 11.06 -14.83 1.07
C ARG A 872 12.47 -14.78 0.46
N THR A 873 12.60 -14.46 -0.83
CA THR A 873 13.90 -14.34 -1.49
C THR A 873 14.71 -13.20 -0.89
N ASN A 874 15.96 -13.47 -0.50
CA ASN A 874 16.84 -12.47 0.07
C ASN A 874 17.02 -11.33 -0.96
N MET A 875 16.80 -10.08 -0.57
CA MET A 875 16.96 -8.94 -1.48
C MET A 875 18.40 -8.86 -2.03
N PHE A 876 19.36 -9.39 -1.26
CA PHE A 876 20.77 -9.47 -1.61
C PHE A 876 21.10 -10.59 -2.61
N ASP A 877 20.14 -11.46 -2.99
CA ASP A 877 20.32 -12.46 -4.05
C ASP A 877 20.29 -11.86 -5.47
N THR A 878 20.10 -10.54 -5.59
CA THR A 878 20.24 -9.85 -6.87
C THR A 878 21.66 -10.07 -7.40
N LYS A 879 21.80 -10.66 -8.60
CA LYS A 879 23.09 -11.09 -9.18
C LYS A 879 24.24 -10.10 -8.90
N ASN A 880 24.08 -8.84 -9.31
CA ASN A 880 25.14 -7.85 -9.20
C ASN A 880 25.48 -7.53 -7.72
N ILE A 881 24.46 -7.41 -6.85
CA ILE A 881 24.66 -7.18 -5.40
C ILE A 881 25.39 -8.35 -4.75
N LYS A 882 25.04 -9.57 -5.17
CA LYS A 882 25.66 -10.80 -4.69
C LYS A 882 27.14 -10.89 -5.11
N GLU A 883 27.48 -10.44 -6.32
CA GLU A 883 28.87 -10.32 -6.78
C GLU A 883 29.66 -9.32 -5.92
N LEU A 884 29.07 -8.16 -5.58
CA LEU A 884 29.70 -7.16 -4.71
C LEU A 884 29.96 -7.70 -3.28
N ILE A 885 28.97 -8.39 -2.70
CA ILE A 885 29.12 -9.03 -1.38
C ILE A 885 30.19 -10.11 -1.42
N SER A 886 30.22 -10.94 -2.47
CA SER A 886 31.25 -11.97 -2.66
C SER A 886 32.65 -11.37 -2.81
N LEU A 887 32.78 -10.21 -3.45
CA LEU A 887 34.05 -9.48 -3.53
C LEU A 887 34.51 -9.00 -2.15
N LEU A 888 33.62 -8.37 -1.38
CA LEU A 888 33.91 -7.94 -0.01
C LEU A 888 34.36 -9.12 0.86
N LYS A 889 33.61 -10.24 0.82
CA LYS A 889 33.97 -11.48 1.54
C LYS A 889 35.37 -11.97 1.16
N THR A 890 35.67 -12.02 -0.13
CA THR A 890 36.97 -12.48 -0.65
C THR A 890 38.12 -11.63 -0.12
N ILE A 891 38.00 -10.30 -0.21
CA ILE A 891 39.07 -9.36 0.16
C ILE A 891 39.35 -9.42 1.67
N GLU A 892 38.31 -9.55 2.48
CA GLU A 892 38.38 -9.60 3.94
C GLU A 892 38.78 -10.99 4.46
N GLY A 893 38.97 -11.98 3.58
CA GLY A 893 39.32 -13.35 3.95
C GLY A 893 38.16 -14.15 4.54
N LEU A 894 36.93 -13.68 4.34
CA LEU A 894 35.67 -14.29 4.78
C LEU A 894 34.93 -15.01 3.64
N GLY A 895 35.56 -15.18 2.48
CA GLY A 895 34.96 -15.75 1.27
C GLY A 895 35.39 -17.18 1.00
N CYS A 896 34.58 -17.90 0.22
CA CYS A 896 34.89 -19.23 -0.30
C CYS A 896 35.24 -19.20 -1.79
N PHE A 897 35.67 -20.33 -2.37
CA PHE A 897 35.96 -20.39 -3.82
C PHE A 897 34.77 -20.02 -4.70
N ALA A 898 33.53 -20.25 -4.24
CA ALA A 898 32.32 -19.86 -4.97
C ALA A 898 32.05 -18.35 -4.91
N ASP A 899 32.38 -17.67 -3.80
CA ASP A 899 32.39 -16.20 -3.74
C ASP A 899 33.46 -15.63 -4.68
N PHE A 900 34.66 -16.21 -4.64
CA PHE A 900 35.75 -15.80 -5.50
C PHE A 900 35.35 -15.90 -6.98
N GLU A 901 34.82 -17.06 -7.41
CA GLU A 901 34.37 -17.30 -8.79
C GLU A 901 33.29 -16.30 -9.24
N ARG A 902 32.35 -15.94 -8.36
CA ARG A 902 31.32 -14.93 -8.64
C ARG A 902 31.91 -13.53 -8.81
N SER A 903 32.92 -13.17 -8.01
CA SER A 903 33.50 -11.83 -7.99
C SER A 903 34.51 -11.52 -9.11
N ILE A 904 34.97 -12.54 -9.87
CA ILE A 904 36.03 -12.38 -10.88
C ILE A 904 35.72 -11.28 -11.91
N ASN A 905 34.45 -11.16 -12.33
CA ASN A 905 34.07 -10.22 -13.39
C ASN A 905 33.98 -8.76 -12.93
N LEU A 906 33.98 -8.49 -11.62
CA LEU A 906 33.95 -7.13 -11.09
C LEU A 906 35.33 -6.45 -11.13
N ILE A 907 36.40 -7.24 -11.14
CA ILE A 907 37.77 -6.73 -11.15
C ILE A 907 38.19 -6.40 -12.59
N ASN A 908 39.00 -5.36 -12.76
CA ASN A 908 39.36 -4.78 -14.05
C ASN A 908 40.04 -5.77 -15.03
N LYS A 909 40.73 -6.80 -14.53
CA LYS A 909 41.42 -7.82 -15.34
C LYS A 909 40.85 -9.21 -15.07
N PRO A 910 39.64 -9.56 -15.56
CA PRO A 910 39.00 -10.83 -15.23
C PRO A 910 39.80 -12.03 -15.74
N ILE A 911 39.77 -13.13 -14.99
CA ILE A 911 40.44 -14.39 -15.33
C ILE A 911 39.45 -15.39 -15.95
N SER A 912 39.96 -16.33 -16.74
CA SER A 912 39.10 -17.34 -17.38
C SER A 912 38.70 -18.46 -16.40
N LYS A 913 37.54 -19.09 -16.65
CA LYS A 913 37.05 -20.24 -15.86
C LYS A 913 38.08 -21.37 -15.73
N LYS A 914 38.91 -21.59 -16.76
CA LYS A 914 39.96 -22.62 -16.75
C LYS A 914 41.09 -22.30 -15.77
N ILE A 915 41.49 -21.02 -15.64
CA ILE A 915 42.48 -20.59 -14.63
C ILE A 915 41.92 -20.83 -13.23
N MET A 916 40.64 -20.48 -13.03
CA MET A 916 39.95 -20.68 -11.75
C MET A 916 39.88 -22.16 -11.37
N GLU A 917 39.53 -23.05 -12.30
CA GLU A 917 39.45 -24.49 -12.04
C GLU A 917 40.82 -25.09 -11.65
N ILE A 918 41.90 -24.67 -12.31
CA ILE A 918 43.26 -25.10 -11.97
C ILE A 918 43.66 -24.61 -10.56
N PHE A 919 43.43 -23.33 -10.27
CA PHE A 919 43.71 -22.75 -8.95
C PHE A 919 42.91 -23.42 -7.83
N LYS A 920 41.63 -23.70 -8.05
CA LYS A 920 40.75 -24.41 -7.10
C LYS A 920 41.25 -25.82 -6.81
N ASN A 921 41.55 -26.60 -7.85
CA ASN A 921 42.07 -27.97 -7.70
C ASN A 921 43.42 -28.00 -6.97
N TRP A 922 44.33 -27.07 -7.30
CA TRP A 922 45.61 -26.93 -6.59
C TRP A 922 45.40 -26.60 -5.11
N SER A 923 44.46 -25.70 -4.80
CA SER A 923 44.16 -25.31 -3.43
C SER A 923 43.59 -26.46 -2.61
N TYR A 924 42.66 -27.25 -3.19
CA TYR A 924 42.12 -28.44 -2.53
C TYR A 924 43.18 -29.51 -2.27
N LYS A 925 44.09 -29.75 -3.21
CA LYS A 925 45.19 -30.70 -3.04
C LYS A 925 46.12 -30.30 -1.89
N ASN A 926 46.39 -29.00 -1.73
CA ASN A 926 47.24 -28.47 -0.67
C ASN A 926 46.49 -28.18 0.65
N ARG A 927 45.18 -28.45 0.72
CA ARG A 927 44.33 -28.15 1.88
C ARG A 927 44.40 -26.68 2.32
N PHE A 928 44.44 -25.76 1.37
CA PHE A 928 44.44 -24.32 1.66
C PHE A 928 43.02 -23.77 1.74
N ILE A 929 42.74 -22.99 2.78
CA ILE A 929 41.62 -22.03 2.79
C ILE A 929 41.87 -20.95 1.72
N LEU A 930 40.82 -20.30 1.23
CA LEU A 930 40.92 -19.35 0.11
C LEU A 930 41.95 -18.23 0.38
N SER A 931 41.92 -17.61 1.55
CA SER A 931 42.85 -16.52 1.92
C SER A 931 44.31 -16.99 1.83
N LYS A 932 44.61 -18.14 2.42
CA LYS A 932 45.93 -18.78 2.36
C LYS A 932 46.31 -19.18 0.93
N ALA A 933 45.36 -19.64 0.13
CA ALA A 933 45.59 -20.00 -1.27
C ALA A 933 45.96 -18.77 -2.11
N ILE A 934 45.28 -17.64 -1.92
CA ILE A 934 45.58 -16.36 -2.56
C ILE A 934 46.99 -15.89 -2.18
N ASP A 935 47.34 -15.92 -0.89
CA ASP A 935 48.67 -15.51 -0.41
C ASP A 935 49.78 -16.44 -0.92
N SER A 936 49.50 -17.73 -1.01
CA SER A 936 50.46 -18.75 -1.46
C SER A 936 50.64 -18.75 -2.97
N ALA A 937 49.61 -18.42 -3.74
CA ALA A 937 49.66 -18.38 -5.20
C ALA A 937 50.65 -17.35 -5.76
N ARG A 938 50.98 -16.29 -5.00
CA ARG A 938 52.04 -15.34 -5.36
C ARG A 938 53.45 -15.84 -5.07
N LYS A 939 53.59 -16.76 -4.10
CA LYS A 939 54.87 -17.26 -3.60
C LYS A 939 55.29 -18.58 -4.26
N LEU A 940 54.32 -19.38 -4.68
CA LEU A 940 54.52 -20.72 -5.22
C LEU A 940 53.88 -20.85 -6.61
N PRO A 941 54.52 -21.54 -7.57
CA PRO A 941 53.91 -21.83 -8.85
C PRO A 941 52.72 -22.78 -8.69
N ILE A 942 51.61 -22.49 -9.38
CA ILE A 942 50.40 -23.32 -9.34
C ILE A 942 50.58 -24.51 -10.28
N THR A 943 50.61 -25.72 -9.73
CA THR A 943 50.80 -26.95 -10.53
C THR A 943 49.66 -27.12 -11.54
N GLY A 944 50.02 -27.29 -12.83
CA GLY A 944 49.07 -27.41 -13.94
C GLY A 944 48.70 -26.08 -14.64
N MET A 945 49.26 -24.95 -14.20
CA MET A 945 49.12 -23.64 -14.84
C MET A 945 50.36 -23.31 -15.69
N ASP A 946 50.18 -22.97 -16.97
CA ASP A 946 51.28 -22.51 -17.82
C ASP A 946 51.73 -21.08 -17.46
N ARG A 947 52.93 -20.69 -17.92
CA ARG A 947 53.54 -19.38 -17.60
C ARG A 947 52.66 -18.20 -18.00
N GLY A 948 51.96 -18.26 -19.15
CA GLY A 948 51.09 -17.19 -19.61
C GLY A 948 49.83 -17.04 -18.74
N ARG A 949 49.21 -18.16 -18.34
CA ARG A 949 48.09 -18.16 -17.38
C ARG A 949 48.50 -17.70 -15.98
N GLN A 950 49.70 -18.10 -15.52
CA GLN A 950 50.24 -17.68 -14.22
C GLN A 950 50.45 -16.17 -14.15
N LEU A 951 50.99 -15.55 -15.22
CA LEU A 951 51.15 -14.09 -15.30
C LEU A 951 49.80 -13.36 -15.19
N LYS A 952 48.81 -13.78 -15.99
CA LYS A 952 47.45 -13.20 -15.93
C LYS A 952 46.80 -13.35 -14.56
N PHE A 953 47.01 -14.49 -13.89
CA PHE A 953 46.49 -14.71 -12.54
C PHE A 953 47.19 -13.81 -11.51
N ASN A 954 48.51 -13.66 -11.62
CA ASN A 954 49.28 -12.76 -10.75
C ASN A 954 48.86 -11.29 -10.93
N ASP A 955 48.59 -10.84 -12.15
CA ASP A 955 48.08 -9.48 -12.42
C ASP A 955 46.71 -9.25 -11.75
N PHE A 956 45.80 -10.22 -11.87
CA PHE A 956 44.50 -10.18 -11.20
C PHE A 956 44.62 -10.15 -9.67
N LEU A 957 45.51 -10.98 -9.10
CA LEU A 957 45.78 -10.95 -7.65
C LEU A 957 46.43 -9.62 -7.22
N GLY A 958 47.20 -8.98 -8.09
CA GLY A 958 47.76 -7.64 -7.89
C GLY A 958 46.67 -6.60 -7.68
N ASP A 959 45.72 -6.52 -8.62
CA ASP A 959 44.57 -5.60 -8.54
C ASP A 959 43.73 -5.86 -7.27
N LEU A 960 43.46 -7.13 -6.94
CA LEU A 960 42.69 -7.51 -5.75
C LEU A 960 43.38 -7.07 -4.44
N LEU A 961 44.69 -7.21 -4.35
CA LEU A 961 45.46 -6.78 -3.18
C LEU A 961 45.60 -5.26 -3.08
N GLU A 962 45.60 -4.54 -4.21
CA GLU A 962 45.56 -3.08 -4.20
C GLU A 962 44.23 -2.57 -3.61
N ILE A 963 43.11 -3.15 -4.04
CA ILE A 963 41.79 -2.86 -3.47
C ILE A 963 41.80 -3.16 -1.96
N LYS A 964 42.33 -4.33 -1.55
CA LYS A 964 42.45 -4.70 -0.13
C LYS A 964 43.17 -3.63 0.69
N LYS A 965 44.30 -3.12 0.19
CA LYS A 965 45.07 -2.06 0.88
C LYS A 965 44.26 -0.78 1.06
N LYS A 966 43.52 -0.35 0.03
CA LYS A 966 42.74 0.90 0.07
C LYS A 966 41.54 0.83 1.01
N ILE A 967 40.92 -0.36 1.16
CA ILE A 967 39.74 -0.53 2.02
C ILE A 967 40.08 -0.91 3.48
N THR A 968 41.34 -1.25 3.76
CA THR A 968 41.78 -1.63 5.10
C THR A 968 41.66 -0.43 6.05
N GLY A 969 41.00 -0.63 7.21
CA GLY A 969 40.80 0.43 8.21
C GLY A 969 39.55 1.30 7.98
N LEU A 970 38.81 1.10 6.89
CA LEU A 970 37.51 1.74 6.68
C LEU A 970 36.39 1.02 7.46
N ASP A 971 35.32 1.75 7.77
CA ASP A 971 34.06 1.15 8.21
C ASP A 971 33.38 0.39 7.06
N VAL A 972 32.47 -0.53 7.38
CA VAL A 972 31.83 -1.41 6.37
C VAL A 972 31.05 -0.61 5.32
N GLU A 973 30.45 0.53 5.70
CA GLU A 973 29.78 1.44 4.77
C GLU A 973 30.75 1.97 3.71
N LYS A 974 31.86 2.57 4.13
CA LYS A 974 32.87 3.12 3.23
C LYS A 974 33.53 2.03 2.39
N LYS A 975 33.71 0.81 2.91
CA LYS A 975 34.17 -0.34 2.12
C LYS A 975 33.22 -0.63 0.96
N LEU A 976 31.91 -0.70 1.23
CA LEU A 976 30.91 -0.99 0.19
C LEU A 976 30.82 0.12 -0.85
N VAL A 977 30.84 1.39 -0.42
CA VAL A 977 30.85 2.55 -1.33
C VAL A 977 32.10 2.52 -2.21
N PHE A 978 33.28 2.31 -1.61
CA PHE A 978 34.53 2.23 -2.35
C PHE A 978 34.51 1.11 -3.40
N LEU A 979 34.06 -0.10 -3.02
CA LEU A 979 33.95 -1.22 -3.94
C LEU A 979 32.94 -0.97 -5.05
N ALA A 980 31.84 -0.26 -4.76
CA ALA A 980 30.84 0.07 -5.77
C ALA A 980 31.35 1.07 -6.82
N GLU A 981 32.20 2.02 -6.42
CA GLU A 981 32.73 3.09 -7.27
C GLU A 981 34.05 2.71 -8.00
N ASN A 982 34.87 1.83 -7.42
CA ASN A 982 36.21 1.52 -7.93
C ASN A 982 36.31 0.15 -8.61
N THR A 983 35.18 -0.44 -8.96
CA THR A 983 35.10 -1.72 -9.69
C THR A 983 34.11 -1.61 -10.84
N ARG A 984 34.04 -2.64 -11.68
CA ARG A 984 33.06 -2.71 -12.79
C ARG A 984 31.60 -2.77 -12.32
N PHE A 985 31.35 -2.70 -11.01
CA PHE A 985 30.01 -2.62 -10.43
C PHE A 985 29.30 -1.29 -10.77
N GLU A 986 30.03 -0.21 -11.07
CA GLU A 986 29.44 1.08 -11.44
C GLU A 986 28.52 0.97 -12.68
N GLU A 987 28.92 0.18 -13.69
CA GLU A 987 28.13 -0.12 -14.89
C GLU A 987 26.78 -0.78 -14.53
N SER A 988 26.78 -1.60 -13.47
CA SER A 988 25.59 -2.29 -12.96
C SER A 988 24.63 -1.38 -12.19
N ILE A 989 25.12 -0.27 -11.62
CA ILE A 989 24.31 0.76 -10.96
C ILE A 989 23.60 1.62 -12.02
N ASN A 990 24.33 2.02 -13.07
CA ASN A 990 23.80 2.88 -14.12
C ASN A 990 22.76 2.19 -15.00
N SER A 991 22.87 0.87 -15.19
CA SER A 991 21.96 0.09 -16.04
C SER A 991 20.66 -0.36 -15.35
N ASN A 992 20.60 -0.43 -14.01
CA ASN A 992 19.44 -0.98 -13.30
C ASN A 992 19.07 -0.20 -12.02
N PRO A 993 17.96 0.57 -12.03
CA PRO A 993 17.49 1.33 -10.86
C PRO A 993 17.23 0.47 -9.61
N LYS A 994 16.84 -0.80 -9.79
CA LYS A 994 16.62 -1.74 -8.69
C LYS A 994 17.93 -2.02 -7.94
N THR A 995 19.03 -2.23 -8.66
CA THR A 995 20.37 -2.44 -8.07
C THR A 995 20.77 -1.27 -7.19
N LYS A 996 20.55 -0.03 -7.64
CA LYS A 996 20.82 1.19 -6.85
C LYS A 996 20.02 1.25 -5.55
N SER A 997 18.72 0.91 -5.61
CA SER A 997 17.87 0.88 -4.41
C SER A 997 18.31 -0.18 -3.39
N VAL A 998 18.70 -1.37 -3.86
CA VAL A 998 19.18 -2.46 -2.99
C VAL A 998 20.54 -2.13 -2.39
N LEU A 999 21.44 -1.51 -3.15
CA LEU A 999 22.74 -1.05 -2.65
C LEU A 999 22.57 -0.02 -1.52
N LYS A 1000 21.67 0.97 -1.69
CA LYS A 1000 21.38 1.96 -0.64
C LYS A 1000 20.94 1.28 0.65
N ARG A 1001 20.04 0.30 0.55
CA ARG A 1001 19.57 -0.48 1.70
C ARG A 1001 20.67 -1.33 2.34
N LEU A 1002 21.56 -1.93 1.53
CA LEU A 1002 22.73 -2.66 2.02
C LEU A 1002 23.68 -1.75 2.83
N ILE A 1003 23.92 -0.54 2.33
CA ILE A 1003 24.71 0.50 3.01
C ILE A 1003 24.02 0.95 4.31
N ASP A 1004 22.71 1.15 4.29
CA ASP A 1004 21.98 1.56 5.50
C ASP A 1004 22.04 0.49 6.60
N ILE A 1005 22.04 -0.79 6.23
CA ILE A 1005 22.25 -1.90 7.18
C ILE A 1005 23.69 -1.89 7.69
N SER A 1006 24.69 -1.66 6.83
CA SER A 1006 26.10 -1.71 7.22
C SER A 1006 26.51 -0.66 8.25
N LYS A 1007 25.79 0.47 8.32
CA LYS A 1007 25.99 1.53 9.33
C LYS A 1007 25.93 1.04 10.77
N THR A 1008 25.22 -0.06 11.03
CA THR A 1008 25.06 -0.62 12.37
C THR A 1008 26.21 -1.52 12.82
N PHE A 1009 27.19 -1.79 11.95
CA PHE A 1009 28.28 -2.74 12.17
C PHE A 1009 29.67 -2.10 12.30
N ASP A 1010 29.79 -0.78 12.15
CA ASP A 1010 31.03 -0.02 12.24
C ASP A 1010 32.17 -0.68 11.41
N PHE A 1011 33.23 -1.17 12.07
CA PHE A 1011 34.39 -1.83 11.44
C PHE A 1011 34.26 -3.37 11.33
N ASN A 1012 33.19 -3.97 11.86
CA ASN A 1012 33.06 -5.42 12.00
C ASN A 1012 32.43 -6.08 10.76
N THR A 1013 33.25 -6.31 9.73
CA THR A 1013 32.81 -6.95 8.48
C THR A 1013 32.29 -8.38 8.71
N SER A 1014 32.87 -9.13 9.64
CA SER A 1014 32.47 -10.51 9.93
C SER A 1014 31.04 -10.58 10.47
N ALA A 1015 30.70 -9.71 11.43
CA ALA A 1015 29.35 -9.60 11.97
C ALA A 1015 28.33 -9.17 10.89
N PHE A 1016 28.71 -8.25 10.00
CA PHE A 1016 27.87 -7.82 8.88
C PHE A 1016 27.59 -8.95 7.88
N VAL A 1017 28.63 -9.66 7.44
CA VAL A 1017 28.49 -10.80 6.51
C VAL A 1017 27.65 -11.91 7.13
N ALA A 1018 27.88 -12.23 8.41
CA ALA A 1018 27.06 -13.19 9.14
C ALA A 1018 25.60 -12.73 9.25
N ASN A 1019 25.35 -11.43 9.47
CA ASN A 1019 23.99 -10.88 9.49
C ASN A 1019 23.29 -11.04 8.13
N ILE A 1020 23.97 -10.75 7.02
CA ILE A 1020 23.42 -10.95 5.67
C ILE A 1020 23.10 -12.43 5.41
N ALA A 1021 24.00 -13.33 5.78
CA ALA A 1021 23.82 -14.78 5.59
C ALA A 1021 22.69 -15.34 6.47
N LEU A 1022 22.52 -14.80 7.69
CA LEU A 1022 21.49 -15.23 8.65
C LEU A 1022 20.15 -14.52 8.48
N ASN A 1023 20.08 -13.39 7.76
CA ASN A 1023 18.83 -12.70 7.47
C ASN A 1023 18.04 -13.47 6.42
N THR A 1024 17.07 -14.26 6.88
CA THR A 1024 16.12 -14.99 6.04
C THR A 1024 14.66 -14.58 6.29
N ASP A 1025 13.91 -14.66 5.18
CA ASP A 1025 12.48 -14.91 5.02
C ASP A 1025 11.41 -13.83 5.34
N THR A 1026 11.68 -12.67 5.99
CA THR A 1026 10.59 -11.69 6.29
C THR A 1026 10.89 -10.18 6.19
N ASP A 1027 12.08 -9.76 5.74
CA ASP A 1027 12.50 -8.35 5.81
C ASP A 1027 12.05 -7.45 4.64
N SER A 1028 11.36 -7.99 3.63
CA SER A 1028 10.84 -7.18 2.51
C SER A 1028 9.53 -6.43 2.82
N TYR A 1029 8.89 -6.71 3.98
CA TYR A 1029 7.62 -6.09 4.34
C TYR A 1029 7.81 -4.70 4.98
N GLU A 1030 7.38 -3.67 4.27
CA GLU A 1030 7.37 -2.28 4.77
C GLU A 1030 5.97 -1.98 5.33
N ARG A 1031 5.83 -2.08 6.66
CA ARG A 1031 4.54 -1.90 7.34
C ARG A 1031 3.96 -0.50 7.17
N ASP A 1032 4.82 0.52 7.17
CA ASP A 1032 4.42 1.91 7.11
C ASP A 1032 4.18 2.40 5.67
N ALA A 1033 4.49 1.57 4.67
CA ALA A 1033 4.19 1.87 3.28
C ALA A 1033 2.69 1.69 3.02
N GLU A 1034 2.04 2.71 2.46
CA GLU A 1034 0.61 2.69 2.11
C GLU A 1034 0.35 1.90 0.83
N LYS A 1035 0.58 0.58 0.92
CA LYS A 1035 0.49 -0.40 -0.16
C LYS A 1035 -0.18 -1.68 0.31
N VAL A 1036 -1.02 -2.27 -0.53
CA VAL A 1036 -1.64 -3.59 -0.30
C VAL A 1036 -0.56 -4.67 -0.26
N SER A 1037 -0.60 -5.55 0.72
CA SER A 1037 0.43 -6.58 0.90
C SER A 1037 0.06 -7.87 0.15
N LEU A 1038 0.87 -8.27 -0.83
CA LEU A 1038 0.76 -9.55 -1.54
C LEU A 1038 1.81 -10.52 -1.00
N MET A 1039 1.39 -11.66 -0.43
CA MET A 1039 2.35 -12.62 0.15
C MET A 1039 1.83 -14.05 0.23
N THR A 1040 2.73 -15.00 0.44
CA THR A 1040 2.31 -16.38 0.70
C THR A 1040 1.71 -16.54 2.10
N MET A 1041 0.83 -17.53 2.26
CA MET A 1041 0.28 -17.94 3.57
C MET A 1041 1.40 -18.20 4.60
N HIS A 1042 2.49 -18.82 4.17
CA HIS A 1042 3.66 -19.05 5.01
C HIS A 1042 4.39 -17.75 5.40
N ALA A 1043 4.53 -16.79 4.48
CA ALA A 1043 5.16 -15.49 4.75
C ALA A 1043 4.34 -14.63 5.72
N ALA A 1044 3.03 -14.89 5.83
CA ALA A 1044 2.16 -14.17 6.74
C ALA A 1044 2.32 -14.56 8.23
N LYS A 1045 3.06 -15.64 8.54
CA LYS A 1045 3.28 -16.07 9.94
C LYS A 1045 3.92 -14.93 10.75
N GLY A 1046 3.34 -14.64 11.91
CA GLY A 1046 3.78 -13.53 12.77
C GLY A 1046 3.24 -12.14 12.37
N LEU A 1047 2.65 -11.98 11.19
CA LEU A 1047 2.00 -10.72 10.77
C LEU A 1047 0.52 -10.68 11.19
N GLU A 1048 -0.10 -9.52 11.03
CA GLU A 1048 -1.52 -9.28 11.28
C GLU A 1048 -2.02 -8.07 10.48
N PHE A 1049 -3.24 -8.17 9.95
CA PHE A 1049 -3.84 -7.15 9.10
C PHE A 1049 -5.31 -6.96 9.47
N PRO A 1050 -5.86 -5.73 9.42
CA PRO A 1050 -7.29 -5.51 9.59
C PRO A 1050 -8.14 -6.35 8.64
N ILE A 1051 -7.76 -6.42 7.36
CA ILE A 1051 -8.53 -7.09 6.32
C ILE A 1051 -7.62 -8.06 5.56
N VAL A 1052 -8.02 -9.33 5.48
CA VAL A 1052 -7.27 -10.39 4.79
C VAL A 1052 -8.13 -11.06 3.73
N PHE A 1053 -7.56 -11.24 2.55
CA PHE A 1053 -8.08 -12.08 1.48
C PHE A 1053 -7.25 -13.37 1.40
N LEU A 1054 -7.87 -14.53 1.55
CA LEU A 1054 -7.26 -15.83 1.27
C LEU A 1054 -7.65 -16.25 -0.14
N ALA A 1055 -6.71 -16.15 -1.07
CA ALA A 1055 -6.94 -16.38 -2.49
C ALA A 1055 -6.62 -17.81 -2.93
N GLY A 1056 -7.44 -18.34 -3.85
CA GLY A 1056 -7.31 -19.70 -4.35
C GLY A 1056 -7.71 -20.76 -3.33
N CYS A 1057 -8.79 -20.55 -2.59
CA CYS A 1057 -9.39 -21.54 -1.68
C CYS A 1057 -10.09 -22.66 -2.48
N GLU A 1058 -9.32 -23.45 -3.23
CA GLU A 1058 -9.78 -24.42 -4.23
C GLU A 1058 -9.28 -25.83 -3.93
N ASN A 1059 -10.10 -26.86 -4.15
CA ASN A 1059 -9.66 -28.25 -4.00
C ASN A 1059 -8.48 -28.58 -4.93
N GLY A 1060 -7.45 -29.23 -4.37
CA GLY A 1060 -6.18 -29.55 -5.03
C GLY A 1060 -5.18 -28.38 -5.09
N TYR A 1061 -5.59 -27.19 -4.66
CA TYR A 1061 -4.71 -26.02 -4.51
C TYR A 1061 -4.58 -25.59 -3.05
N LEU A 1062 -5.67 -25.70 -2.29
CA LEU A 1062 -5.76 -25.65 -0.84
C LEU A 1062 -6.84 -26.65 -0.36
N PRO A 1063 -6.47 -27.82 0.20
CA PRO A 1063 -5.10 -28.28 0.43
C PRO A 1063 -4.35 -28.49 -0.89
N PHE A 1064 -3.07 -28.11 -0.88
CA PHE A 1064 -2.19 -28.31 -2.03
C PHE A 1064 -2.01 -29.80 -2.29
N ARG A 1065 -2.16 -30.25 -3.54
CA ARG A 1065 -1.86 -31.63 -3.95
C ARG A 1065 -0.92 -31.54 -5.15
N GLY A 1066 0.38 -31.70 -4.93
CA GLY A 1066 1.39 -31.57 -5.99
C GLY A 1066 1.21 -32.62 -7.10
N LEU A 1067 1.67 -32.30 -8.32
CA LEU A 1067 1.76 -33.30 -9.40
C LEU A 1067 2.83 -34.34 -9.04
N GLY A 1068 2.39 -35.53 -8.59
CA GLY A 1068 3.26 -36.69 -8.38
C GLY A 1068 3.92 -36.82 -7.00
N LEU A 1069 3.53 -36.02 -6.00
CA LEU A 1069 3.91 -36.24 -4.59
C LEU A 1069 2.78 -36.98 -3.87
N GLU A 1070 3.01 -38.22 -3.49
CA GLU A 1070 2.02 -39.08 -2.81
C GLU A 1070 1.64 -38.60 -1.39
N THR A 1071 2.34 -37.63 -0.80
CA THR A 1071 2.18 -37.28 0.61
C THR A 1071 2.21 -35.77 0.85
N THR A 1072 1.15 -35.05 0.49
CA THR A 1072 0.93 -33.72 1.12
C THR A 1072 0.17 -33.96 2.42
N ASP A 1073 0.79 -33.62 3.56
CA ASP A 1073 0.14 -33.71 4.87
C ASP A 1073 -1.05 -32.74 4.91
N VAL A 1074 -2.26 -33.30 4.83
CA VAL A 1074 -3.51 -32.53 4.85
C VAL A 1074 -3.67 -31.78 6.17
N ASP A 1075 -3.15 -32.32 7.28
CA ASP A 1075 -3.22 -31.66 8.58
C ASP A 1075 -2.24 -30.49 8.66
N GLU A 1076 -1.08 -30.56 8.00
CA GLU A 1076 -0.19 -29.39 7.83
C GLU A 1076 -0.84 -28.29 6.97
N GLU A 1077 -1.46 -28.64 5.84
CA GLU A 1077 -2.19 -27.66 5.01
C GLU A 1077 -3.37 -27.03 5.77
N ARG A 1078 -4.01 -27.79 6.67
CA ARG A 1078 -5.07 -27.30 7.56
C ARG A 1078 -4.52 -26.33 8.61
N ARG A 1079 -3.38 -26.63 9.25
CA ARG A 1079 -2.67 -25.69 10.14
C ARG A 1079 -2.28 -24.41 9.40
N LEU A 1080 -1.82 -24.52 8.15
CA LEU A 1080 -1.50 -23.38 7.30
C LEU A 1080 -2.72 -22.49 7.03
N PHE A 1081 -3.86 -23.10 6.72
CA PHE A 1081 -5.10 -22.36 6.53
C PHE A 1081 -5.58 -21.69 7.82
N TYR A 1082 -5.53 -22.40 8.96
CA TYR A 1082 -5.81 -21.86 10.29
C TYR A 1082 -4.93 -20.63 10.62
N VAL A 1083 -3.61 -20.74 10.43
CA VAL A 1083 -2.67 -19.63 10.63
C VAL A 1083 -3.05 -18.43 9.76
N SER A 1084 -3.42 -18.68 8.50
CA SER A 1084 -3.78 -17.65 7.52
C SER A 1084 -5.08 -16.93 7.88
N MET A 1085 -6.11 -17.65 8.33
CA MET A 1085 -7.37 -17.06 8.83
C MET A 1085 -7.11 -16.15 10.03
N THR A 1086 -6.28 -16.59 10.97
CA THR A 1086 -5.98 -15.85 12.22
C THR A 1086 -4.99 -14.69 12.04
N ARG A 1087 -4.63 -14.34 10.79
CA ARG A 1087 -3.94 -13.09 10.45
C ARG A 1087 -4.92 -11.91 10.37
N ALA A 1088 -6.19 -12.18 10.10
CA ALA A 1088 -7.24 -11.18 10.02
C ALA A 1088 -7.63 -10.68 11.41
N GLN A 1089 -7.69 -9.35 11.58
CA GLN A 1089 -8.20 -8.73 12.81
C GLN A 1089 -9.71 -8.51 12.74
N GLU A 1090 -10.20 -7.88 11.66
CA GLU A 1090 -11.59 -7.44 11.55
C GLU A 1090 -12.39 -8.25 10.53
N ARG A 1091 -11.90 -8.35 9.30
CA ARG A 1091 -12.60 -9.02 8.18
C ARG A 1091 -11.74 -10.04 7.47
N LEU A 1092 -12.37 -11.15 7.12
CA LEU A 1092 -11.77 -12.25 6.36
C LEU A 1092 -12.61 -12.51 5.11
N TYR A 1093 -11.93 -12.54 3.97
CA TYR A 1093 -12.51 -12.87 2.67
C TYR A 1093 -11.84 -14.14 2.14
N LEU A 1094 -12.62 -15.15 1.82
CA LEU A 1094 -12.17 -16.40 1.22
C LEU A 1094 -12.58 -16.37 -0.26
N THR A 1095 -11.62 -16.41 -1.17
CA THR A 1095 -11.91 -16.31 -2.61
C THR A 1095 -11.50 -17.59 -3.33
N PHE A 1096 -12.28 -17.98 -4.34
CA PHE A 1096 -11.94 -19.10 -5.22
C PHE A 1096 -12.36 -18.82 -6.67
N ALA A 1097 -11.67 -19.43 -7.62
CA ALA A 1097 -11.99 -19.36 -9.04
C ALA A 1097 -12.51 -20.71 -9.57
N LYS A 1098 -13.55 -20.68 -10.39
CA LYS A 1098 -14.07 -21.88 -11.08
C LYS A 1098 -13.10 -22.44 -12.13
N LYS A 1099 -12.30 -21.58 -12.76
CA LYS A 1099 -11.30 -21.95 -13.77
C LYS A 1099 -9.95 -21.35 -13.46
N ARG A 1100 -8.92 -22.19 -13.37
CA ARG A 1100 -7.53 -21.76 -13.11
C ARG A 1100 -6.56 -22.44 -14.05
N LYS A 1101 -5.58 -21.67 -14.55
CA LYS A 1101 -4.44 -22.20 -15.31
C LYS A 1101 -3.33 -22.58 -14.33
N ILE A 1102 -3.01 -23.87 -14.24
CA ILE A 1102 -1.94 -24.40 -13.39
C ILE A 1102 -0.97 -25.18 -14.28
N TYR A 1103 0.33 -24.87 -14.21
CA TYR A 1103 1.38 -25.47 -15.04
C TYR A 1103 1.08 -25.54 -16.55
N GLY A 1104 0.39 -24.53 -17.09
CA GLY A 1104 0.07 -24.47 -18.52
C GLY A 1104 -1.29 -25.04 -18.92
N LYS A 1105 -1.96 -25.82 -18.05
CA LYS A 1105 -3.28 -26.42 -18.31
C LYS A 1105 -4.38 -25.67 -17.55
N THR A 1106 -5.53 -25.48 -18.19
CA THR A 1106 -6.71 -24.89 -17.55
C THR A 1106 -7.58 -26.00 -16.99
N GLU A 1107 -7.88 -25.92 -15.70
CA GLU A 1107 -8.68 -26.92 -15.00
C GLU A 1107 -9.89 -26.27 -14.31
N ASP A 1108 -10.99 -27.02 -14.26
CA ASP A 1108 -12.16 -26.66 -13.46
C ASP A 1108 -11.91 -26.99 -11.99
N ARG A 1109 -12.32 -26.08 -11.11
CA ARG A 1109 -12.01 -26.11 -9.69
C ARG A 1109 -13.27 -25.94 -8.85
N THR A 1110 -13.29 -26.62 -7.72
CA THR A 1110 -14.36 -26.54 -6.72
C THR A 1110 -13.84 -25.89 -5.44
N LEU A 1111 -14.77 -25.36 -4.63
CA LEU A 1111 -14.45 -24.76 -3.34
C LEU A 1111 -13.70 -25.76 -2.45
N SER A 1112 -12.65 -25.29 -1.78
CA SER A 1112 -11.87 -26.07 -0.83
C SER A 1112 -12.74 -26.75 0.24
N GLU A 1113 -12.44 -28.01 0.53
CA GLU A 1113 -13.06 -28.76 1.64
C GLU A 1113 -12.94 -28.03 2.99
N PHE A 1114 -11.82 -27.33 3.24
CA PHE A 1114 -11.62 -26.55 4.46
C PHE A 1114 -12.63 -25.40 4.61
N VAL A 1115 -13.06 -24.78 3.51
CA VAL A 1115 -14.12 -23.75 3.54
C VAL A 1115 -15.50 -24.39 3.68
N GLY A 1116 -15.66 -25.62 3.19
CA GLY A 1116 -16.87 -26.43 3.36
C GLY A 1116 -17.19 -26.72 4.83
N GLU A 1117 -16.17 -26.98 5.64
CA GLU A 1117 -16.29 -27.33 7.06
C GLU A 1117 -16.77 -26.20 7.98
N ILE A 1118 -16.64 -24.94 7.56
CA ILE A 1118 -17.14 -23.79 8.34
C ILE A 1118 -18.67 -23.81 8.29
N GLU A 1119 -19.36 -23.57 9.41
CA GLU A 1119 -20.82 -23.59 9.44
C GLU A 1119 -21.45 -22.46 8.60
N ASN A 1120 -22.61 -22.73 7.99
CA ASN A 1120 -23.28 -21.78 7.09
C ASN A 1120 -23.68 -20.47 7.80
N HIS A 1121 -23.99 -20.51 9.10
CA HIS A 1121 -24.34 -19.30 9.85
C HIS A 1121 -23.15 -18.35 10.05
N LEU A 1122 -21.92 -18.83 9.88
CA LEU A 1122 -20.68 -18.05 9.92
C LEU A 1122 -20.20 -17.64 8.51
N LYS A 1123 -20.89 -18.05 7.44
CA LYS A 1123 -20.50 -17.77 6.06
C LYS A 1123 -21.55 -16.93 5.34
N MET A 1124 -21.09 -15.96 4.56
CA MET A 1124 -21.92 -15.26 3.58
C MET A 1124 -21.36 -15.54 2.18
N GLN A 1125 -22.11 -16.27 1.36
CA GLN A 1125 -21.73 -16.52 -0.04
C GLN A 1125 -22.14 -15.34 -0.92
N GLU A 1126 -21.16 -14.76 -1.59
CA GLU A 1126 -21.36 -13.70 -2.59
C GLU A 1126 -20.93 -14.22 -3.96
N LYS A 1127 -21.85 -14.24 -4.92
CA LYS A 1127 -21.50 -14.45 -6.34
C LYS A 1127 -20.86 -13.17 -6.86
N SER A 1128 -19.74 -13.26 -7.61
CA SER A 1128 -19.08 -12.07 -8.14
C SER A 1128 -20.07 -11.20 -8.91
N ILE A 1129 -19.98 -9.88 -8.71
CA ILE A 1129 -20.70 -8.87 -9.49
C ILE A 1129 -20.30 -9.08 -10.96
N SER A 1130 -21.17 -9.70 -11.76
CA SER A 1130 -20.91 -9.91 -13.18
C SER A 1130 -20.68 -8.56 -13.82
N SER A 1131 -19.61 -8.44 -14.61
CA SER A 1131 -19.49 -7.33 -15.56
C SER A 1131 -20.76 -7.35 -16.40
N LYS A 1132 -21.53 -6.25 -16.39
CA LYS A 1132 -22.74 -6.04 -17.21
C LYS A 1132 -22.64 -6.87 -18.48
N GLU A 1133 -23.59 -7.78 -18.70
CA GLU A 1133 -23.80 -8.38 -20.00
C GLU A 1133 -23.72 -7.27 -21.04
N ARG A 1134 -22.81 -7.43 -22.01
CA ARG A 1134 -22.86 -6.61 -23.22
C ARG A 1134 -24.29 -6.77 -23.72
N LYS A 1135 -25.06 -5.67 -23.74
CA LYS A 1135 -26.30 -5.65 -24.51
C LYS A 1135 -25.91 -6.10 -25.90
N ASN A 1136 -26.35 -7.29 -26.28
CA ASN A 1136 -26.29 -7.71 -27.68
C ASN A 1136 -26.88 -6.55 -28.48
N GLY A 1137 -26.13 -6.07 -29.46
CA GLY A 1137 -26.64 -5.10 -30.41
C GLY A 1137 -27.94 -5.60 -31.03
N PRO A 1138 -28.77 -4.72 -31.61
CA PRO A 1138 -30.02 -5.13 -32.23
C PRO A 1138 -29.73 -6.28 -33.20
N ALA A 1139 -30.48 -7.36 -33.05
CA ALA A 1139 -30.37 -8.55 -33.89
C ALA A 1139 -30.39 -8.13 -35.35
N GLN A 1140 -29.25 -8.31 -36.03
CA GLN A 1140 -29.16 -8.12 -37.46
C GLN A 1140 -30.09 -9.15 -38.11
N LEU A 1141 -31.10 -8.63 -38.80
CA LEU A 1141 -32.14 -9.37 -39.49
C LEU A 1141 -31.50 -10.48 -40.36
N LYS A 1142 -31.92 -11.72 -40.11
CA LYS A 1142 -31.84 -12.81 -41.08
C LYS A 1142 -32.74 -12.45 -42.26
N LEU A 1143 -32.17 -11.82 -43.27
CA LEU A 1143 -32.77 -11.69 -44.59
C LEU A 1143 -31.61 -11.83 -45.57
N PHE A 1144 -31.46 -13.05 -46.10
CA PHE A 1144 -31.09 -13.42 -47.47
C PHE A 1144 -30.82 -14.93 -47.44
N ASN A 1145 -31.90 -15.70 -47.59
CA ASN A 1145 -31.83 -17.03 -48.19
C ASN A 1145 -31.73 -16.86 -49.70
N PHE A 1146 -31.01 -17.78 -50.34
CA PHE A 1146 -31.11 -18.31 -51.72
C PHE A 1146 -29.71 -18.46 -52.35
N PRO A 1147 -29.50 -19.48 -53.17
CA PRO A 1147 -29.52 -20.93 -52.89
C PRO A 1147 -28.11 -21.50 -52.66
#